data_AF-A0A7V8X2K1-F1
#
_entry.id   AF-A0A7V8X2K1-F1
#
_cell.length_a   1.000
_cell.length_b   1.000
_cell.length_c   1.000
_cell.angle_alpha   90.00
_cell.angle_beta   90.00
_cell.angle_gamma   90.00
#
_symmetry.space_group_name_H-M   'P 1'
#
loop_
_entity.id
_entity.type
_entity.pdbx_description
1 polymer ?
#
loop_
_entity_poly.entity_id
_entity_poly.type
_entity_poly.pdbx_seq_one_letter_code
_entity_poly.pdbx_strand_id
1 'polypeptide(L)'
;MTVTAEAVRARFVARQPFPLDRFQVDALDALDAGRSVLVAAPTGSGKTVVAEYAIDLALAGGGKAFYTTPIKALSNQKYADLRRRLGPGRVGLLTGDNAIDGDAPIVVMTTEVLRNMIYAGSPALDGLRHVVLDEVHYLQDHYRGPVWEEVIIHAPPRVGLVCLSATVSNAEEFADWITTVRGPCTAVIEEKRPVELVNLYLVGDKGSPDLHLLPTLVDGRPNPEAHRLDAETLRTPRPKGRPRRRFFTPNRLEVVDRLADDDLLPAIYFIFSRAACSDAMHNCLDAGVRLTTPDERDRIRHIVEDRTRGIADDDLRVLGHPRWLAALEAGVAAHHAGMVPPFKEAVEACFAEGLVKVVFATETLALGINMPARTVVIEKLSKYNGERHEVLTPGDYTQLTGRAGRRGIDPVGHAVVLWSPFVPFEQVAALASSRSFRLSSAFRPTYNMAANLVRRYDAGEAHHLLNLSFAQYQADGSVVSMEARLQKRQATLADLDAAAVCGRGSVEEYAALVRAEDDAGAALGPGRTWIAQALQRLRPGDVIDIEGPSGRAAVLSAAHRKGERDDGIRVKAVTARGKMVTLDADDFHDAPVAVAQVDLPEPYAPNTTKFQRAVAARINAVRVPRHHARGDEPDTSAVDAAADAMAAHPVHDCPDRKDHLVAAGRAGRLRREVAELKEAVQGRTESLARRFDRVLRLLEAWGYLDGWTLTERGETLGRLYHECDLLVAECLHEGVLDGLDRSAVAGLASAFGYEHRSPNPAPAPWFSSSTVRRRFSRMEELCQELHADEETAGLPLTRPPDAGFLAIAHAWAAGQGLEDVLEDEDVTAGDFVRVTKQLIDLLRQVGDIAPVPATAGTARDAAEALHRGVIAVSSALTSVSGGDDDPAAEVEVEREVADTE
;
A
#
# COMPACT_ATOMS: atom_id res chain seq x y z
N MET A 1 -39.60 31.98 -16.25
CA MET A 1 -39.37 32.42 -14.86
C MET A 1 -38.15 31.69 -14.36
N THR A 2 -37.06 32.39 -14.04
CA THR A 2 -35.85 31.79 -13.45
C THR A 2 -36.19 31.26 -12.07
N VAL A 3 -36.05 29.95 -11.85
CA VAL A 3 -36.27 29.34 -10.54
C VAL A 3 -35.13 29.79 -9.61
N THR A 4 -35.45 30.33 -8.45
CA THR A 4 -34.44 30.75 -7.45
C THR A 4 -33.80 29.52 -6.78
N ALA A 5 -32.53 29.63 -6.35
CA ALA A 5 -31.85 28.55 -5.60
C ALA A 5 -32.66 28.09 -4.38
N GLU A 6 -33.25 29.04 -3.66
CA GLU A 6 -34.14 28.77 -2.52
C GLU A 6 -35.35 27.89 -2.89
N ALA A 7 -35.99 28.12 -4.03
CA ALA A 7 -37.09 27.30 -4.52
C ALA A 7 -36.62 25.91 -5.00
N VAL A 8 -35.39 25.80 -5.52
CA VAL A 8 -34.78 24.49 -5.81
C VAL A 8 -34.54 23.72 -4.51
N ARG A 9 -33.94 24.37 -3.51
CA ARG A 9 -33.65 23.79 -2.20
C ARG A 9 -34.90 23.29 -1.50
N ALA A 10 -35.95 24.11 -1.40
CA ALA A 10 -37.18 23.72 -0.74
C ALA A 10 -37.79 22.45 -1.37
N ARG A 11 -37.80 22.35 -2.70
CA ARG A 11 -38.27 21.15 -3.44
C ARG A 11 -37.34 19.95 -3.30
N PHE A 12 -36.04 20.19 -3.19
CA PHE A 12 -35.07 19.12 -2.96
C PHE A 12 -35.24 18.52 -1.56
N VAL A 13 -35.23 19.37 -0.53
CA VAL A 13 -35.40 18.96 0.88
C VAL A 13 -36.74 18.24 1.08
N ALA A 14 -37.84 18.74 0.48
CA ALA A 14 -39.15 18.09 0.59
C ALA A 14 -39.23 16.68 -0.04
N ARG A 15 -38.31 16.33 -0.96
CA ARG A 15 -38.23 14.99 -1.56
C ARG A 15 -37.38 14.01 -0.76
N GLN A 16 -36.59 14.49 0.21
CA GLN A 16 -35.74 13.62 1.00
C GLN A 16 -36.58 12.87 2.03
N PRO A 17 -36.45 11.53 2.15
CA PRO A 17 -37.22 10.75 3.13
C PRO A 17 -36.70 10.91 4.57
N PHE A 18 -35.68 11.74 4.78
CA PHE A 18 -35.01 11.98 6.06
C PHE A 18 -34.66 13.46 6.21
N PRO A 19 -34.51 13.96 7.45
CA PRO A 19 -33.95 15.29 7.69
C PRO A 19 -32.48 15.34 7.29
N LEU A 20 -32.04 16.49 6.79
CA LEU A 20 -30.63 16.69 6.43
C LEU A 20 -29.77 16.89 7.68
N ASP A 21 -28.60 16.26 7.68
CA ASP A 21 -27.57 16.46 8.70
C ASP A 21 -26.95 17.86 8.56
N ARG A 22 -26.41 18.43 9.65
CA ARG A 22 -25.86 19.79 9.66
C ARG A 22 -24.81 20.02 8.57
N PHE A 23 -23.86 19.10 8.40
CA PHE A 23 -22.84 19.22 7.37
C PHE A 23 -23.44 19.23 5.95
N GLN A 24 -24.56 18.52 5.71
CA GLN A 24 -25.26 18.56 4.43
C GLN A 24 -25.89 19.94 4.21
N VAL A 25 -26.49 20.52 5.24
CA VAL A 25 -27.06 21.89 5.20
C VAL A 25 -25.96 22.91 4.90
N ASP A 26 -24.83 22.84 5.60
CA ASP A 26 -23.68 23.75 5.41
C ASP A 26 -23.11 23.64 3.97
N ALA A 27 -23.05 22.42 3.42
CA ALA A 27 -22.63 22.19 2.03
C ALA A 27 -23.63 22.76 1.02
N LEU A 28 -24.94 22.62 1.27
CA LEU A 28 -26.00 23.21 0.47
C LEU A 28 -25.94 24.74 0.49
N ASP A 29 -25.67 25.35 1.65
CA ASP A 29 -25.51 26.80 1.80
C ASP A 29 -24.34 27.34 0.96
N ALA A 30 -23.22 26.60 0.91
CA ALA A 30 -22.08 26.95 0.07
C ALA A 30 -22.44 26.93 -1.43
N LEU A 31 -23.20 25.91 -1.87
CA LEU A 31 -23.68 25.80 -3.25
C LEU A 31 -24.69 26.90 -3.60
N ASP A 32 -25.60 27.24 -2.69
CA ASP A 32 -26.55 28.35 -2.86
C ASP A 32 -25.81 29.70 -3.02
N ALA A 33 -24.67 29.85 -2.34
CA ALA A 33 -23.78 31.01 -2.48
C ALA A 33 -22.90 30.98 -3.74
N GLY A 34 -23.08 29.99 -4.63
CA GLY A 34 -22.31 29.83 -5.87
C GLY A 34 -20.86 29.43 -5.66
N ARG A 35 -20.51 28.86 -4.50
CA ARG A 35 -19.14 28.40 -4.17
C ARG A 35 -18.98 26.93 -4.53
N SER A 36 -17.75 26.53 -4.83
CA SER A 36 -17.40 25.10 -4.83
C SER A 36 -17.42 24.56 -3.40
N VAL A 37 -17.57 23.25 -3.25
CA VAL A 37 -17.62 22.61 -1.92
C VAL A 37 -16.76 21.34 -1.90
N LEU A 38 -15.99 21.18 -0.83
CA LEU A 38 -15.29 19.95 -0.49
C LEU A 38 -15.93 19.37 0.77
N VAL A 39 -16.56 18.20 0.64
CA VAL A 39 -17.19 17.49 1.75
C VAL A 39 -16.28 16.34 2.18
N ALA A 40 -15.62 16.47 3.33
CA ALA A 40 -14.82 15.43 3.96
C ALA A 40 -15.64 14.79 5.09
N ALA A 41 -16.21 13.61 4.84
CA ALA A 41 -17.05 12.92 5.81
C ALA A 41 -16.88 11.39 5.71
N PRO A 42 -17.16 10.62 6.78
CA PRO A 42 -17.07 9.17 6.75
C PRO A 42 -17.90 8.54 5.63
N THR A 43 -17.48 7.35 5.19
CA THR A 43 -18.27 6.54 4.27
C THR A 43 -19.62 6.19 4.93
N GLY A 44 -20.71 6.28 4.16
CA GLY A 44 -22.07 6.08 4.68
C GLY A 44 -22.73 7.32 5.33
N SER A 45 -22.01 8.45 5.47
CA SER A 45 -22.59 9.69 6.03
C SER A 45 -23.64 10.36 5.14
N GLY A 46 -23.82 9.91 3.89
CA GLY A 46 -24.82 10.48 2.98
C GLY A 46 -24.28 11.67 2.18
N LYS A 47 -22.99 11.66 1.85
CA LYS A 47 -22.34 12.69 1.01
C LYS A 47 -23.02 12.89 -0.35
N THR A 48 -23.60 11.83 -0.91
CA THR A 48 -24.29 11.83 -2.20
C THR A 48 -25.43 12.84 -2.28
N VAL A 49 -26.08 13.17 -1.16
CA VAL A 49 -27.14 14.19 -1.09
C VAL A 49 -26.65 15.56 -1.61
N VAL A 50 -25.40 15.92 -1.32
CA VAL A 50 -24.81 17.19 -1.76
C VAL A 50 -24.63 17.20 -3.29
N ALA A 51 -24.20 16.08 -3.87
CA ALA A 51 -24.07 15.93 -5.32
C ALA A 51 -25.42 15.96 -6.04
N GLU A 52 -26.43 15.29 -5.49
CA GLU A 52 -27.79 15.31 -6.04
C GLU A 52 -28.38 16.72 -6.04
N TYR A 53 -28.10 17.51 -5.00
CA TYR A 53 -28.53 18.90 -4.95
C TYR A 53 -27.85 19.77 -6.01
N ALA A 54 -26.54 19.62 -6.20
CA ALA A 54 -25.81 20.34 -7.24
C ALA A 54 -26.31 20.00 -8.65
N ILE A 55 -26.69 18.74 -8.88
CA ILE A 55 -27.35 18.30 -10.12
C ILE A 55 -28.68 19.04 -10.31
N ASP A 56 -29.51 19.12 -9.27
CA ASP A 56 -30.81 19.80 -9.34
C ASP A 56 -30.66 21.32 -9.57
N LEU A 57 -29.62 21.95 -9.00
CA LEU A 57 -29.25 23.34 -9.28
C LEU A 57 -28.85 23.55 -10.74
N ALA A 58 -28.00 22.68 -11.30
CA ALA A 58 -27.61 22.75 -12.71
C ALA A 58 -28.83 22.65 -13.65
N LEU A 59 -29.70 21.66 -13.41
CA LEU A 59 -30.90 21.43 -14.21
C LEU A 59 -31.89 22.60 -14.12
N ALA A 60 -32.10 23.16 -12.92
CA ALA A 60 -32.96 24.32 -12.74
C ALA A 60 -32.44 25.56 -13.47
N GLY A 61 -31.11 25.68 -13.63
CA GLY A 61 -30.45 26.72 -14.41
C GLY A 61 -30.40 26.46 -15.93
N GLY A 62 -30.99 25.36 -16.41
CA GLY A 62 -30.92 24.93 -17.82
C GLY A 62 -29.53 24.50 -18.27
N GLY A 63 -28.64 24.18 -17.32
CA GLY A 63 -27.28 23.73 -17.58
C GLY A 63 -27.10 22.22 -17.45
N LYS A 64 -25.84 21.79 -17.56
CA LYS A 64 -25.44 20.39 -17.40
C LYS A 64 -24.69 20.17 -16.08
N ALA A 65 -24.71 18.95 -15.57
CA ALA A 65 -23.83 18.51 -14.49
C ALA A 65 -23.24 17.13 -14.77
N PHE A 66 -21.93 16.99 -14.55
CA PHE A 66 -21.24 15.71 -14.73
C PHE A 66 -20.88 15.11 -13.39
N TYR A 67 -21.08 13.80 -13.26
CA TYR A 67 -20.73 13.04 -12.06
C TYR A 67 -19.58 12.10 -12.38
N THR A 68 -18.40 12.36 -11.81
CA THR A 68 -17.23 11.52 -12.02
C THR A 68 -16.97 10.59 -10.84
N THR A 69 -16.49 9.39 -11.15
CA THR A 69 -16.13 8.37 -10.16
C THR A 69 -14.79 7.74 -10.53
N PRO A 70 -13.99 7.25 -9.56
CA PRO A 70 -12.70 6.63 -9.83
C PRO A 70 -12.77 5.28 -10.57
N ILE A 71 -13.92 4.58 -10.50
CA ILE A 71 -14.03 3.20 -10.97
C ILE A 71 -15.33 3.03 -11.77
N LYS A 72 -15.24 2.30 -12.89
CA LYS A 72 -16.37 1.99 -13.78
C LYS A 72 -17.58 1.38 -13.05
N ALA A 73 -17.34 0.46 -12.12
CA ALA A 73 -18.41 -0.16 -11.32
C ALA A 73 -19.22 0.89 -10.55
N LEU A 74 -18.55 1.89 -9.96
CA LEU A 74 -19.22 3.00 -9.28
C LEU A 74 -19.91 3.92 -10.27
N SER A 75 -19.35 4.16 -11.46
CA SER A 75 -20.03 4.90 -12.54
C SER A 75 -21.37 4.23 -12.90
N ASN A 76 -21.37 2.91 -13.10
CA ASN A 76 -22.57 2.15 -13.45
C ASN A 76 -23.62 2.22 -12.32
N GLN A 77 -23.18 2.07 -11.06
CA GLN A 77 -24.07 2.19 -9.91
C GLN A 77 -24.69 3.59 -9.82
N LYS A 78 -23.89 4.65 -9.96
CA LYS A 78 -24.38 6.03 -9.90
C LYS A 78 -25.27 6.40 -11.08
N TYR A 79 -24.99 5.84 -12.26
CA TYR A 79 -25.88 5.95 -13.41
C TYR A 79 -27.25 5.35 -13.12
N ALA A 80 -27.31 4.12 -12.58
CA ALA A 80 -28.56 3.49 -12.21
C ALA A 80 -29.32 4.27 -11.11
N ASP A 81 -28.62 4.75 -10.08
CA ASP A 81 -29.20 5.57 -9.01
C ASP A 81 -29.80 6.87 -9.55
N LEU A 82 -29.05 7.61 -10.37
CA LEU A 82 -29.49 8.89 -10.94
C LEU A 82 -30.58 8.71 -11.99
N ARG A 83 -30.53 7.65 -12.80
CA ARG A 83 -31.58 7.30 -13.77
C ARG A 83 -32.89 6.96 -13.06
N ARG A 84 -32.86 6.21 -11.95
CA ARG A 84 -34.04 5.98 -11.10
C ARG A 84 -34.61 7.27 -10.53
N ARG A 85 -33.74 8.20 -10.11
CA ARG A 85 -34.15 9.48 -9.50
C ARG A 85 -34.71 10.50 -10.50
N LEU A 86 -34.09 10.61 -11.68
CA LEU A 86 -34.36 11.68 -12.67
C LEU A 86 -35.19 11.21 -13.87
N GLY A 87 -35.37 9.90 -14.03
CA GLY A 87 -36.02 9.27 -15.16
C GLY A 87 -35.08 8.96 -16.33
N PRO A 88 -35.50 8.08 -17.26
CA PRO A 88 -34.74 7.76 -18.47
C PRO A 88 -34.60 8.98 -19.39
N GLY A 89 -33.53 9.01 -20.21
CA GLY A 89 -33.27 10.04 -21.21
C GLY A 89 -32.73 11.38 -20.66
N ARG A 90 -32.59 11.53 -19.34
CA ARG A 90 -31.92 12.71 -18.72
C ARG A 90 -30.52 12.42 -18.19
N VAL A 91 -30.14 11.15 -18.13
CA VAL A 91 -28.89 10.68 -17.56
C VAL A 91 -28.20 9.81 -18.59
N GLY A 92 -26.97 10.15 -18.94
CA GLY A 92 -26.07 9.35 -19.77
C GLY A 92 -24.96 8.69 -18.94
N LEU A 93 -24.27 7.74 -19.56
CA LEU A 93 -23.11 7.04 -19.02
C LEU A 93 -21.99 7.05 -20.05
N LEU A 94 -20.84 7.61 -19.70
CA LEU A 94 -19.62 7.56 -20.52
C LEU A 94 -18.49 6.91 -19.73
N THR A 95 -18.15 5.68 -20.09
CA THR A 95 -16.98 4.97 -19.57
C THR A 95 -16.13 4.51 -20.75
N GLY A 96 -14.90 4.04 -20.50
CA GLY A 96 -14.10 3.44 -21.58
C GLY A 96 -14.75 2.23 -22.26
N ASP A 97 -15.76 1.61 -21.64
CA ASP A 97 -16.42 0.42 -22.19
C ASP A 97 -17.79 0.73 -22.82
N ASN A 98 -18.51 1.73 -22.31
CA ASN A 98 -19.89 2.03 -22.66
C ASN A 98 -20.08 3.53 -22.90
N ALA A 99 -20.81 3.87 -23.96
CA ALA A 99 -21.31 5.22 -24.22
C ALA A 99 -22.83 5.16 -24.42
N ILE A 100 -23.57 5.67 -23.43
CA ILE A 100 -25.05 5.69 -23.40
C ILE A 100 -25.48 7.15 -23.23
N ASP A 101 -26.30 7.67 -24.14
CA ASP A 101 -26.87 9.02 -24.08
C ASP A 101 -25.85 10.12 -23.69
N GLY A 102 -24.69 10.14 -24.36
CA GLY A 102 -23.57 11.04 -24.02
C GLY A 102 -23.88 12.54 -24.05
N ASP A 103 -24.96 12.94 -24.73
CA ASP A 103 -25.44 14.32 -24.82
C ASP A 103 -26.47 14.69 -23.75
N ALA A 104 -26.82 13.75 -22.86
CA ALA A 104 -27.75 13.98 -21.76
C ALA A 104 -27.31 15.17 -20.88
N PRO A 105 -28.25 15.90 -20.27
CA PRO A 105 -27.91 17.02 -19.40
C PRO A 105 -27.13 16.58 -18.16
N ILE A 106 -27.31 15.34 -17.71
CA ILE A 106 -26.52 14.71 -16.66
C ILE A 106 -25.74 13.55 -17.27
N VAL A 107 -24.43 13.51 -17.03
CA VAL A 107 -23.60 12.40 -17.52
C VAL A 107 -22.77 11.87 -16.38
N VAL A 108 -22.89 10.57 -16.12
CA VAL A 108 -22.02 9.84 -15.21
C VAL A 108 -20.84 9.28 -15.99
N MET A 109 -19.63 9.46 -15.49
CA MET A 109 -18.43 9.03 -16.21
C MET A 109 -17.28 8.67 -15.29
N THR A 110 -16.23 8.05 -15.84
CA THR A 110 -14.94 7.99 -15.12
C THR A 110 -14.22 9.32 -15.25
N THR A 111 -13.36 9.65 -14.29
CA THR A 111 -12.64 10.94 -14.30
C THR A 111 -11.72 11.09 -15.53
N GLU A 112 -11.17 9.98 -16.04
CA GLU A 112 -10.35 9.96 -17.26
C GLU A 112 -11.14 10.42 -18.49
N VAL A 113 -12.41 10.03 -18.61
CA VAL A 113 -13.27 10.45 -19.71
C VAL A 113 -13.46 11.97 -19.68
N LEU A 114 -13.72 12.55 -18.49
CA LEU A 114 -13.85 14.01 -18.35
C LEU A 114 -12.55 14.73 -18.73
N ARG A 115 -11.41 14.23 -18.26
CA ARG A 115 -10.08 14.77 -18.59
C ARG A 115 -9.83 14.76 -20.09
N ASN A 116 -10.17 13.67 -20.78
CA ASN A 116 -10.03 13.57 -22.23
C ASN A 116 -10.96 14.55 -22.97
N MET A 117 -12.20 14.72 -22.50
CA MET A 117 -13.13 15.73 -23.05
C MET A 117 -12.58 17.15 -22.88
N ILE A 118 -11.96 17.44 -21.73
CA ILE A 118 -11.33 18.73 -21.48
C ILE A 118 -10.19 18.95 -22.48
N TYR A 119 -9.24 18.01 -22.63
CA TYR A 119 -8.13 18.16 -23.58
C TYR A 119 -8.55 18.23 -25.05
N ALA A 120 -9.61 17.53 -25.42
CA ALA A 120 -10.18 17.57 -26.76
C ALA A 120 -11.00 18.84 -27.04
N GLY A 121 -11.32 19.64 -26.01
CA GLY A 121 -12.22 20.79 -26.15
C GLY A 121 -13.63 20.38 -26.56
N SER A 122 -14.13 19.27 -26.01
CA SER A 122 -15.41 18.67 -26.42
C SER A 122 -16.59 19.64 -26.29
N PRO A 123 -17.44 19.79 -27.33
CA PRO A 123 -18.68 20.59 -27.25
C PRO A 123 -19.65 20.10 -26.19
N ALA A 124 -19.54 18.85 -25.73
CA ALA A 124 -20.38 18.32 -24.67
C ALA A 124 -20.21 19.09 -23.34
N LEU A 125 -19.07 19.77 -23.13
CA LEU A 125 -18.79 20.66 -22.00
C LEU A 125 -19.58 21.98 -22.04
N ASP A 126 -20.23 22.30 -23.15
CA ASP A 126 -21.05 23.51 -23.26
C ASP A 126 -22.27 23.44 -22.35
N GLY A 127 -22.49 24.53 -21.62
CA GLY A 127 -23.54 24.62 -20.60
C GLY A 127 -23.23 23.87 -19.29
N LEU A 128 -22.07 23.23 -19.14
CA LEU A 128 -21.64 22.59 -17.89
C LEU A 128 -21.56 23.63 -16.75
N ARG A 129 -22.28 23.35 -15.66
CA ARG A 129 -22.36 24.20 -14.47
C ARG A 129 -21.66 23.58 -13.27
N HIS A 130 -21.83 22.27 -13.08
CA HIS A 130 -21.26 21.55 -11.95
C HIS A 130 -20.54 20.28 -12.37
N VAL A 131 -19.43 19.99 -11.70
CA VAL A 131 -18.74 18.70 -11.77
C VAL A 131 -18.68 18.13 -10.36
N VAL A 132 -19.25 16.94 -10.17
CA VAL A 132 -19.11 16.17 -8.95
C VAL A 132 -17.89 15.28 -9.09
N LEU A 133 -16.92 15.46 -8.20
CA LEU A 133 -15.73 14.62 -8.07
C LEU A 133 -15.93 13.68 -6.88
N ASP A 134 -16.45 12.49 -7.13
CA ASP A 134 -16.68 11.48 -6.09
C ASP A 134 -15.37 10.78 -5.70
N GLU A 135 -15.24 10.44 -4.42
CA GLU A 135 -14.04 9.87 -3.81
C GLU A 135 -12.74 10.61 -4.18
N VAL A 136 -12.73 11.94 -4.05
CA VAL A 136 -11.59 12.80 -4.43
C VAL A 136 -10.29 12.44 -3.71
N HIS A 137 -10.35 11.73 -2.59
CA HIS A 137 -9.17 11.22 -1.89
C HIS A 137 -8.36 10.20 -2.71
N TYR A 138 -8.89 9.70 -3.83
CA TYR A 138 -8.12 8.94 -4.83
C TYR A 138 -7.04 9.77 -5.54
N LEU A 139 -7.02 11.08 -5.33
CA LEU A 139 -5.96 11.96 -5.82
C LEU A 139 -4.54 11.51 -5.39
N GLN A 140 -4.42 10.76 -4.29
CA GLN A 140 -3.15 10.20 -3.82
C GLN A 140 -2.72 8.91 -4.55
N ASP A 141 -3.56 8.35 -5.43
CA ASP A 141 -3.21 7.17 -6.22
C ASP A 141 -2.11 7.51 -7.24
N HIS A 142 -1.06 6.71 -7.29
CA HIS A 142 0.12 6.98 -8.14
C HIS A 142 -0.16 7.00 -9.64
N TYR A 143 -1.21 6.29 -10.10
CA TYR A 143 -1.52 6.16 -11.52
C TYR A 143 -2.69 7.06 -11.92
N ARG A 144 -3.78 7.05 -11.13
CA ARG A 144 -5.01 7.78 -11.44
C ARG A 144 -5.05 9.15 -10.81
N GLY A 145 -4.38 9.36 -9.68
CA GLY A 145 -4.37 10.62 -8.95
C GLY A 145 -4.05 11.85 -9.79
N PRO A 146 -3.05 11.81 -10.70
CA PRO A 146 -2.76 12.96 -11.58
C PRO A 146 -3.97 13.45 -12.38
N VAL A 147 -4.84 12.54 -12.83
CA VAL A 147 -6.03 12.87 -13.63
C VAL A 147 -7.01 13.76 -12.86
N TRP A 148 -7.07 13.64 -11.52
CA TRP A 148 -7.99 14.42 -10.68
C TRP A 148 -7.54 15.87 -10.63
N GLU A 149 -6.23 16.09 -10.43
CA GLU A 149 -5.64 17.42 -10.47
C GLU A 149 -5.77 18.04 -11.86
N GLU A 150 -5.55 17.29 -12.93
CA GLU A 150 -5.75 17.78 -14.30
C GLU A 150 -7.20 18.26 -14.53
N VAL A 151 -8.20 17.51 -14.07
CA VAL A 151 -9.61 17.94 -14.16
C VAL A 151 -9.87 19.20 -13.36
N ILE A 152 -9.38 19.27 -12.12
CA ILE A 152 -9.59 20.43 -11.24
C ILE A 152 -8.94 21.67 -11.84
N ILE A 153 -7.70 21.56 -12.33
CA ILE A 153 -6.95 22.67 -12.91
C ILE A 153 -7.57 23.13 -14.24
N HIS A 154 -7.84 22.19 -15.16
CA HIS A 154 -8.19 22.51 -16.54
C HIS A 154 -9.69 22.63 -16.85
N ALA A 155 -10.59 22.30 -15.91
CA ALA A 155 -12.02 22.54 -16.14
C ALA A 155 -12.30 24.03 -16.45
N PRO A 156 -13.40 24.42 -17.09
CA PRO A 156 -13.66 25.84 -17.30
C PRO A 156 -13.89 26.58 -15.96
N PRO A 157 -13.33 27.78 -15.70
CA PRO A 157 -13.42 28.47 -14.39
C PRO A 157 -14.85 28.74 -13.90
N ARG A 158 -15.81 28.81 -14.83
CA ARG A 158 -17.25 28.98 -14.54
C ARG A 158 -17.92 27.74 -13.93
N VAL A 159 -17.27 26.58 -13.96
CA VAL A 159 -17.80 25.31 -13.46
C VAL A 159 -17.51 25.20 -11.96
N GLY A 160 -18.56 25.06 -11.16
CA GLY A 160 -18.45 24.80 -9.72
C GLY A 160 -18.15 23.34 -9.43
N LEU A 161 -17.26 23.09 -8.47
CA LEU A 161 -16.84 21.75 -8.09
C LEU A 161 -17.58 21.27 -6.83
N VAL A 162 -17.98 20.00 -6.85
CA VAL A 162 -18.53 19.29 -5.68
C VAL A 162 -17.63 18.09 -5.40
N CYS A 163 -16.65 18.27 -4.51
CA CYS A 163 -15.68 17.25 -4.16
C CYS A 163 -16.19 16.44 -2.97
N LEU A 164 -16.40 15.13 -3.14
CA LEU A 164 -16.81 14.23 -2.05
C LEU A 164 -15.61 13.38 -1.64
N SER A 165 -15.32 13.34 -0.35
CA SER A 165 -14.15 12.63 0.19
C SER A 165 -14.48 11.82 1.44
N ALA A 166 -13.67 10.80 1.71
CA ALA A 166 -13.54 10.25 3.06
C ALA A 166 -12.95 11.32 4.01
N THR A 167 -12.98 11.06 5.31
CA THR A 167 -12.42 11.99 6.31
C THR A 167 -10.91 12.10 6.14
N VAL A 168 -10.45 13.27 5.67
CA VAL A 168 -9.04 13.62 5.51
C VAL A 168 -8.68 14.75 6.46
N SER A 169 -7.50 14.68 7.09
CA SER A 169 -7.08 15.62 8.13
C SER A 169 -6.69 17.00 7.61
N ASN A 170 -6.42 17.11 6.31
CA ASN A 170 -6.04 18.35 5.63
C ASN A 170 -7.07 18.79 4.59
N ALA A 171 -8.36 18.57 4.86
CA ALA A 171 -9.44 19.01 3.98
C ALA A 171 -9.41 20.53 3.72
N GLU A 172 -9.08 21.33 4.75
CA GLU A 172 -8.95 22.79 4.61
C GLU A 172 -7.80 23.16 3.66
N GLU A 173 -6.61 22.55 3.82
CA GLU A 173 -5.47 22.74 2.90
C GLU A 173 -5.87 22.46 1.45
N PHE A 174 -6.66 21.42 1.21
CA PHE A 174 -7.11 21.04 -0.12
C PHE A 174 -8.17 22.00 -0.68
N ALA A 175 -9.11 22.48 0.15
CA ALA A 175 -10.08 23.49 -0.26
C ALA A 175 -9.44 24.85 -0.52
N ASP A 176 -8.39 25.22 0.23
CA ASP A 176 -7.61 26.44 0.01
C ASP A 176 -6.84 26.38 -1.31
N TRP A 177 -6.30 25.20 -1.64
CA TRP A 177 -5.70 24.97 -2.96
C TRP A 177 -6.73 25.14 -4.09
N ILE A 178 -7.90 24.50 -3.99
CA ILE A 178 -8.98 24.70 -4.98
C ILE A 178 -9.37 26.18 -5.06
N THR A 179 -9.44 26.88 -3.91
CA THR A 179 -9.74 28.30 -3.86
C THR A 179 -8.72 29.14 -4.62
N THR A 180 -7.44 28.81 -4.47
CA THR A 180 -6.32 29.48 -5.14
C THR A 180 -6.38 29.28 -6.66
N VAL A 181 -6.72 28.07 -7.10
CA VAL A 181 -6.70 27.70 -8.54
C VAL A 181 -7.99 28.11 -9.26
N ARG A 182 -9.13 28.10 -8.57
CA ARG A 182 -10.48 28.12 -9.21
C ARG A 182 -11.41 29.20 -8.69
N GLY A 183 -11.08 29.84 -7.56
CA GLY A 183 -12.00 30.70 -6.83
C GLY A 183 -12.77 29.96 -5.73
N PRO A 184 -13.67 30.64 -5.02
CA PRO A 184 -14.13 30.25 -3.68
C PRO A 184 -14.57 28.78 -3.54
N CYS A 185 -13.90 28.03 -2.66
CA CYS A 185 -14.26 26.68 -2.26
C CYS A 185 -14.44 26.61 -0.74
N THR A 186 -15.51 25.97 -0.27
CA THR A 186 -15.78 25.79 1.17
C THR A 186 -15.46 24.37 1.60
N ALA A 187 -14.60 24.19 2.59
CA ALA A 187 -14.40 22.90 3.25
C ALA A 187 -15.53 22.64 4.25
N VAL A 188 -16.19 21.49 4.14
CA VAL A 188 -17.21 21.01 5.05
C VAL A 188 -16.74 19.67 5.61
N ILE A 189 -16.42 19.65 6.90
CA ILE A 189 -15.79 18.51 7.57
C ILE A 189 -16.78 17.92 8.57
N GLU A 190 -17.04 16.62 8.45
CA GLU A 190 -17.79 15.83 9.41
C GLU A 190 -16.88 14.70 9.90
N GLU A 191 -16.69 14.57 11.21
CA GLU A 191 -15.86 13.52 11.80
C GLU A 191 -16.72 12.40 12.42
N LYS A 192 -18.00 12.69 12.71
CA LYS A 192 -18.88 11.73 13.36
C LYS A 192 -19.39 10.73 12.35
N ARG A 193 -19.16 9.45 12.66
CA ARG A 193 -19.71 8.34 11.88
C ARG A 193 -21.21 8.14 12.19
N PRO A 194 -22.06 7.83 11.19
CA PRO A 194 -23.47 7.55 11.43
C PRO A 194 -23.71 6.31 12.30
N VAL A 195 -22.85 5.30 12.15
CA VAL A 195 -22.85 4.06 12.94
C VAL A 195 -21.52 3.96 13.67
N GLU A 196 -21.56 3.86 14.99
CA GLU A 196 -20.36 3.72 15.80
C GLU A 196 -19.56 2.47 15.41
N LEU A 197 -18.24 2.56 15.43
CA LEU A 197 -17.35 1.46 15.11
C LEU A 197 -16.67 0.95 16.38
N VAL A 198 -16.84 -0.33 16.68
CA VAL A 198 -16.10 -1.03 17.74
C VAL A 198 -14.99 -1.86 17.09
N ASN A 199 -13.75 -1.54 17.47
CA ASN A 199 -12.57 -2.30 17.04
C ASN A 199 -12.35 -3.47 18.01
N LEU A 200 -12.25 -4.68 17.46
CA LEU A 200 -12.08 -5.94 18.16
C LEU A 200 -10.80 -6.63 17.71
N TYR A 201 -10.18 -7.37 18.61
CA TYR A 201 -8.99 -8.17 18.42
C TYR A 201 -9.30 -9.63 18.71
N LEU A 202 -9.10 -10.51 17.74
CA LEU A 202 -9.46 -11.92 17.82
C LEU A 202 -8.22 -12.81 17.88
N VAL A 203 -8.08 -13.57 18.96
CA VAL A 203 -6.94 -14.47 19.19
C VAL A 203 -7.39 -15.85 19.68
N GLY A 204 -6.80 -16.91 19.13
CA GLY A 204 -6.98 -18.27 19.63
C GLY A 204 -5.95 -18.60 20.71
N ASP A 205 -6.37 -19.28 21.79
CA ASP A 205 -5.49 -19.82 22.83
C ASP A 205 -5.63 -21.34 22.87
N LYS A 206 -4.55 -22.10 22.72
CA LYS A 206 -4.59 -23.57 22.86
C LYS A 206 -4.97 -24.06 24.26
N GLY A 207 -4.92 -23.18 25.25
CA GLY A 207 -5.41 -23.44 26.61
C GLY A 207 -6.91 -23.21 26.79
N SER A 208 -7.60 -22.65 25.79
CA SER A 208 -9.03 -22.37 25.79
C SER A 208 -9.70 -23.08 24.62
N PRO A 209 -10.89 -23.69 24.79
CA PRO A 209 -11.68 -24.14 23.65
C PRO A 209 -12.27 -22.96 22.85
N ASP A 210 -12.43 -21.80 23.48
CA ASP A 210 -13.05 -20.61 22.88
C ASP A 210 -12.02 -19.59 22.39
N LEU A 211 -12.37 -18.89 21.30
CA LEU A 211 -11.60 -17.75 20.79
C LEU A 211 -11.82 -16.52 21.66
N HIS A 212 -10.75 -15.78 21.95
CA HIS A 212 -10.84 -14.51 22.67
C HIS A 212 -11.12 -13.36 21.70
N LEU A 213 -12.33 -12.80 21.77
CA LEU A 213 -12.73 -11.59 21.06
C LEU A 213 -12.70 -10.39 22.02
N LEU A 214 -11.65 -9.59 21.96
CA LEU A 214 -11.39 -8.51 22.92
C LEU A 214 -11.53 -7.12 22.27
N PRO A 215 -12.01 -6.09 22.95
CA PRO A 215 -11.91 -4.72 22.44
C PRO A 215 -10.45 -4.34 22.17
N THR A 216 -10.14 -3.72 21.02
CA THR A 216 -8.80 -3.22 20.74
C THR A 216 -8.46 -2.01 21.62
N LEU A 217 -9.46 -1.18 21.92
CA LEU A 217 -9.32 0.01 22.75
C LEU A 217 -10.28 -0.08 23.94
N VAL A 218 -9.79 0.30 25.12
CA VAL A 218 -10.59 0.51 26.34
C VAL A 218 -10.32 1.93 26.81
N ASP A 219 -11.37 2.75 26.93
CA ASP A 219 -11.28 4.18 27.26
C ASP A 219 -10.30 4.96 26.35
N GLY A 220 -10.27 4.62 25.06
CA GLY A 220 -9.40 5.24 24.06
C GLY A 220 -7.92 4.85 24.15
N ARG A 221 -7.55 3.90 25.02
CA ARG A 221 -6.18 3.38 25.18
C ARG A 221 -6.08 1.93 24.72
N PRO A 222 -4.88 1.45 24.30
CA PRO A 222 -4.67 0.04 23.95
C PRO A 222 -5.14 -0.89 25.08
N ASN A 223 -5.90 -1.93 24.75
CA ASN A 223 -6.40 -2.88 25.74
C ASN A 223 -5.24 -3.62 26.45
N PRO A 224 -5.14 -3.54 27.79
CA PRO A 224 -4.05 -4.15 28.55
C PRO A 224 -4.08 -5.69 28.53
N GLU A 225 -5.25 -6.31 28.38
CA GLU A 225 -5.37 -7.76 28.26
C GLU A 225 -4.83 -8.25 26.92
N ALA A 226 -5.26 -7.63 25.82
CA ALA A 226 -4.74 -7.94 24.49
C ALA A 226 -3.22 -7.70 24.38
N HIS A 227 -2.72 -6.61 24.98
CA HIS A 227 -1.28 -6.34 25.10
C HIS A 227 -0.55 -7.43 25.88
N ARG A 228 -1.11 -7.92 26.98
CA ARG A 228 -0.53 -9.00 27.79
C ARG A 228 -0.44 -10.31 26.99
N LEU A 229 -1.51 -10.70 26.30
CA LEU A 229 -1.54 -11.91 25.48
C LEU A 229 -0.47 -11.85 24.37
N ASP A 230 -0.27 -10.68 23.78
CA ASP A 230 0.76 -10.45 22.77
C ASP A 230 2.19 -10.50 23.38
N ALA A 231 2.41 -9.82 24.50
CA ALA A 231 3.70 -9.76 25.20
C ALA A 231 4.16 -11.11 25.76
N GLU A 232 3.23 -11.98 26.20
CA GLU A 232 3.53 -13.35 26.64
C GLU A 232 4.14 -14.20 25.51
N THR A 233 3.81 -13.89 24.25
CA THR A 233 4.34 -14.59 23.08
C THR A 233 5.81 -14.24 22.80
N LEU A 234 6.20 -12.98 23.02
CA LEU A 234 7.55 -12.46 22.77
C LEU A 234 8.59 -12.90 23.83
N ARG A 235 8.13 -13.29 25.03
CA ARG A 235 8.99 -13.58 26.20
C ARG A 235 9.50 -15.02 26.32
N THR A 236 9.32 -15.89 25.33
CA THR A 236 9.69 -17.32 25.45
C THR A 236 10.92 -17.74 24.62
N PRO A 237 12.17 -17.40 25.01
CA PRO A 237 13.35 -18.10 24.51
C PRO A 237 13.59 -19.37 25.34
N ARG A 238 13.48 -20.56 24.73
CA ARG A 238 13.97 -21.82 25.33
C ARG A 238 15.03 -22.48 24.45
N PRO A 239 16.13 -23.00 25.03
CA PRO A 239 17.09 -23.79 24.28
C PRO A 239 16.55 -25.21 24.07
N LYS A 240 16.56 -25.67 22.81
CA LYS A 240 16.26 -27.03 22.32
C LYS A 240 14.78 -27.45 22.31
N GLY A 241 14.13 -27.24 21.16
CA GLY A 241 12.85 -27.85 20.76
C GLY A 241 12.05 -26.92 19.83
N ARG A 242 11.33 -27.46 18.83
CA ARG A 242 10.41 -26.66 18.02
C ARG A 242 9.32 -26.06 18.95
N PRO A 243 9.07 -24.74 18.93
CA PRO A 243 8.16 -24.09 19.87
C PRO A 243 6.72 -24.52 19.62
N ARG A 244 6.00 -24.97 20.66
CA ARG A 244 4.54 -24.98 20.64
C ARG A 244 4.05 -23.60 21.06
N ARG A 245 3.75 -22.73 20.08
CA ARG A 245 3.10 -21.43 20.33
C ARG A 245 1.75 -21.68 21.02
N ARG A 246 1.51 -21.05 22.18
CA ARG A 246 0.25 -21.14 22.95
C ARG A 246 -0.89 -20.46 22.19
N PHE A 247 -0.65 -19.22 21.77
CA PHE A 247 -1.58 -18.46 20.95
C PHE A 247 -1.44 -18.78 19.45
N PHE A 248 -2.53 -18.64 18.72
CA PHE A 248 -2.59 -18.86 17.28
C PHE A 248 -3.59 -17.90 16.62
N THR A 249 -3.38 -17.66 15.32
CA THR A 249 -4.35 -16.97 14.47
C THR A 249 -5.48 -17.95 14.17
N PRO A 250 -6.74 -17.65 14.54
CA PRO A 250 -7.87 -18.53 14.28
C PRO A 250 -8.02 -18.80 12.78
N ASN A 251 -8.44 -20.02 12.44
CA ASN A 251 -8.69 -20.36 11.05
C ASN A 251 -10.04 -19.75 10.58
N ARG A 252 -10.23 -19.66 9.27
CA ARG A 252 -11.37 -18.94 8.67
C ARG A 252 -12.72 -19.52 9.08
N LEU A 253 -12.82 -20.85 9.25
CA LEU A 253 -14.05 -21.52 9.70
C LEU A 253 -14.36 -21.14 11.15
N GLU A 254 -13.38 -21.23 12.04
CA GLU A 254 -13.53 -20.84 13.45
C GLU A 254 -13.98 -19.37 13.59
N VAL A 255 -13.47 -18.48 12.73
CA VAL A 255 -13.90 -17.08 12.71
C VAL A 255 -15.36 -16.96 12.22
N VAL A 256 -15.72 -17.63 11.12
CA VAL A 256 -17.10 -17.59 10.60
C VAL A 256 -18.10 -18.12 11.62
N ASP A 257 -17.81 -19.26 12.25
CA ASP A 257 -18.65 -19.87 13.29
C ASP A 257 -18.78 -18.92 14.48
N ARG A 258 -17.65 -18.35 14.95
CA ARG A 258 -17.66 -17.38 16.05
C ARG A 258 -18.51 -16.14 15.74
N LEU A 259 -18.44 -15.62 14.51
CA LEU A 259 -19.26 -14.48 14.11
C LEU A 259 -20.75 -14.85 13.97
N ALA A 260 -21.06 -16.07 13.52
CA ALA A 260 -22.44 -16.55 13.45
C ALA A 260 -23.04 -16.70 14.87
N ASP A 261 -22.30 -17.32 15.79
CA ASP A 261 -22.72 -17.55 17.17
C ASP A 261 -22.97 -16.23 17.94
N ASP A 262 -22.20 -15.18 17.63
CA ASP A 262 -22.34 -13.85 18.26
C ASP A 262 -23.34 -12.92 17.54
N ASP A 263 -24.07 -13.40 16.52
CA ASP A 263 -24.95 -12.58 15.66
C ASP A 263 -24.19 -11.38 15.04
N LEU A 264 -22.97 -11.60 14.55
CA LEU A 264 -22.12 -10.58 13.93
C LEU A 264 -22.16 -10.61 12.40
N LEU A 265 -23.02 -11.43 11.80
CA LEU A 265 -23.24 -11.52 10.35
C LEU A 265 -24.29 -10.49 9.88
N PRO A 266 -24.25 -10.03 8.60
CA PRO A 266 -23.31 -10.41 7.55
C PRO A 266 -21.93 -9.78 7.75
N ALA A 267 -20.88 -10.47 7.27
CA ALA A 267 -19.50 -10.06 7.42
C ALA A 267 -18.74 -9.99 6.08
N ILE A 268 -17.89 -8.97 5.94
CA ILE A 268 -16.87 -8.91 4.89
C ILE A 268 -15.53 -9.28 5.50
N TYR A 269 -14.91 -10.33 4.96
CA TYR A 269 -13.64 -10.87 5.43
C TYR A 269 -12.54 -10.51 4.44
N PHE A 270 -11.68 -9.54 4.80
CA PHE A 270 -10.61 -9.07 3.93
C PHE A 270 -9.37 -9.98 3.96
N ILE A 271 -9.01 -10.47 2.77
CA ILE A 271 -7.82 -11.28 2.49
C ILE A 271 -7.08 -10.65 1.30
N PHE A 272 -5.81 -10.28 1.47
CA PHE A 272 -5.02 -9.61 0.42
C PHE A 272 -4.48 -10.55 -0.67
N SER A 273 -5.14 -11.69 -0.92
CA SER A 273 -4.82 -12.61 -2.01
C SER A 273 -6.09 -13.12 -2.67
N ARG A 274 -6.13 -13.04 -4.00
CA ARG A 274 -7.28 -13.46 -4.83
C ARG A 274 -7.54 -14.96 -4.71
N ALA A 275 -6.50 -15.76 -4.91
CA ALA A 275 -6.55 -17.21 -4.74
C ALA A 275 -7.03 -17.58 -3.33
N ALA A 276 -6.47 -16.92 -2.31
CA ALA A 276 -6.85 -17.19 -0.92
C ALA A 276 -8.31 -16.84 -0.60
N CYS A 277 -8.93 -15.87 -1.28
CA CYS A 277 -10.37 -15.59 -1.16
C CYS A 277 -11.22 -16.73 -1.73
N SER A 278 -10.87 -17.20 -2.94
CA SER A 278 -11.54 -18.35 -3.57
C SER A 278 -11.38 -19.62 -2.74
N ASP A 279 -10.17 -19.88 -2.23
CA ASP A 279 -9.90 -21.01 -1.34
C ASP A 279 -10.69 -20.92 -0.03
N ALA A 280 -10.84 -19.73 0.55
CA ALA A 280 -11.65 -19.54 1.75
C ALA A 280 -13.12 -19.93 1.53
N MET A 281 -13.70 -19.49 0.42
CA MET A 281 -15.05 -19.84 0.01
C MET A 281 -15.19 -21.36 -0.19
N HIS A 282 -14.28 -21.98 -0.95
CA HIS A 282 -14.28 -23.43 -1.18
C HIS A 282 -14.13 -24.23 0.12
N ASN A 283 -13.23 -23.82 1.02
CA ASN A 283 -13.04 -24.49 2.31
C ASN A 283 -14.32 -24.43 3.17
N CYS A 284 -15.07 -23.32 3.14
CA CYS A 284 -16.36 -23.23 3.83
C CYS A 284 -17.39 -24.20 3.23
N LEU A 285 -17.47 -24.25 1.91
CA LEU A 285 -18.36 -25.19 1.21
C LEU A 285 -18.00 -26.65 1.52
N ASP A 286 -16.72 -27.01 1.42
CA ASP A 286 -16.22 -28.36 1.65
C ASP A 286 -16.40 -28.78 3.12
N ALA A 287 -16.36 -27.83 4.07
CA ALA A 287 -16.66 -28.05 5.49
C ALA A 287 -18.17 -28.17 5.79
N GLY A 288 -19.04 -27.96 4.80
CA GLY A 288 -20.49 -28.09 4.95
C GLY A 288 -21.17 -26.89 5.60
N VAL A 289 -20.53 -25.71 5.61
CA VAL A 289 -21.13 -24.47 6.10
C VAL A 289 -22.43 -24.20 5.34
N ARG A 290 -23.50 -23.81 6.06
CA ARG A 290 -24.78 -23.43 5.47
C ARG A 290 -25.46 -22.36 6.30
N LEU A 291 -25.51 -21.14 5.76
CA LEU A 291 -26.02 -19.93 6.42
C LEU A 291 -27.33 -19.42 5.79
N THR A 292 -27.95 -20.22 4.93
CA THR A 292 -29.15 -19.85 4.16
C THR A 292 -30.32 -20.80 4.40
N THR A 293 -31.52 -20.24 4.31
CA THR A 293 -32.79 -20.95 4.25
C THR A 293 -33.07 -21.48 2.83
N PRO A 294 -34.04 -22.41 2.66
CA PRO A 294 -34.47 -22.85 1.33
C PRO A 294 -34.91 -21.72 0.40
N ASP A 295 -35.74 -20.80 0.88
CA ASP A 295 -36.28 -19.69 0.07
C ASP A 295 -35.17 -18.74 -0.39
N GLU A 296 -34.20 -18.44 0.50
CA GLU A 296 -33.02 -17.64 0.15
C GLU A 296 -32.20 -18.30 -0.97
N ARG A 297 -32.09 -19.64 -0.98
CA ARG A 297 -31.37 -20.35 -2.06
C ARG A 297 -32.09 -20.25 -3.40
N ASP A 298 -33.42 -20.35 -3.41
CA ASP A 298 -34.20 -20.22 -4.64
C ASP A 298 -34.07 -18.80 -5.19
N ARG A 299 -34.06 -17.78 -4.32
CA ARG A 299 -33.78 -16.40 -4.71
C ARG A 299 -32.36 -16.22 -5.26
N ILE A 300 -31.35 -16.81 -4.62
CA ILE A 300 -29.96 -16.79 -5.09
C ILE A 300 -29.85 -17.39 -6.50
N ARG A 301 -30.47 -18.55 -6.75
CA ARG A 301 -30.46 -19.18 -8.08
C ARG A 301 -31.03 -18.26 -9.14
N HIS A 302 -32.17 -17.63 -8.86
CA HIS A 302 -32.80 -16.71 -9.79
C HIS A 302 -31.89 -15.51 -10.14
N ILE A 303 -31.25 -14.90 -9.14
CA ILE A 303 -30.29 -13.81 -9.35
C ILE A 303 -29.11 -14.27 -10.19
N VAL A 304 -28.55 -15.45 -9.87
CA VAL A 304 -27.41 -16.01 -10.59
C VAL A 304 -27.78 -16.29 -12.04
N GLU A 305 -28.89 -16.98 -12.29
CA GLU A 305 -29.41 -17.28 -13.65
C GLU A 305 -29.64 -16.01 -14.46
N ASP A 306 -30.19 -14.95 -13.85
CA ASP A 306 -30.41 -13.67 -14.51
C ASP A 306 -29.09 -12.99 -14.91
N ARG A 307 -28.11 -12.98 -14.01
CA ARG A 307 -26.79 -12.36 -14.24
C ARG A 307 -25.91 -13.18 -15.19
N THR A 308 -26.10 -14.49 -15.28
CA THR A 308 -25.29 -15.37 -16.15
C THR A 308 -25.95 -15.74 -17.48
N ARG A 309 -27.20 -15.31 -17.73
CA ARG A 309 -28.01 -15.66 -18.93
C ARG A 309 -27.27 -15.50 -20.27
N GLY A 310 -26.35 -14.54 -20.37
CA GLY A 310 -25.61 -14.28 -21.61
C GLY A 310 -24.42 -15.21 -21.87
N ILE A 311 -23.99 -16.00 -20.88
CA ILE A 311 -22.79 -16.85 -20.96
C ILE A 311 -23.19 -18.26 -21.41
N ALA A 312 -22.46 -18.84 -22.35
CA ALA A 312 -22.68 -20.22 -22.80
C ALA A 312 -22.37 -21.24 -21.69
N ASP A 313 -23.06 -22.38 -21.68
CA ASP A 313 -22.90 -23.42 -20.65
C ASP A 313 -21.46 -23.97 -20.57
N ASP A 314 -20.79 -24.13 -21.72
CA ASP A 314 -19.39 -24.57 -21.76
C ASP A 314 -18.45 -23.54 -21.11
N ASP A 315 -18.67 -22.24 -21.39
CA ASP A 315 -17.92 -21.15 -20.74
C ASP A 315 -18.22 -21.14 -19.24
N LEU A 316 -19.48 -21.30 -18.81
CA LEU A 316 -19.85 -21.37 -17.38
C LEU A 316 -19.14 -22.53 -16.66
N ARG A 317 -19.00 -23.68 -17.31
CA ARG A 317 -18.25 -24.82 -16.77
C ARG A 317 -16.78 -24.47 -16.57
N VAL A 318 -16.13 -23.86 -17.57
CA VAL A 318 -14.72 -23.40 -17.49
C VAL A 318 -14.54 -22.37 -16.39
N LEU A 319 -15.52 -21.48 -16.20
CA LEU A 319 -15.53 -20.47 -15.14
C LEU A 319 -15.77 -21.03 -13.73
N GLY A 320 -15.99 -22.35 -13.58
CA GLY A 320 -16.25 -22.97 -12.28
C GLY A 320 -17.63 -22.67 -11.71
N HIS A 321 -18.59 -22.29 -12.55
CA HIS A 321 -19.95 -21.88 -12.16
C HIS A 321 -20.63 -22.84 -11.17
N PRO A 322 -20.65 -24.17 -11.37
CA PRO A 322 -21.42 -25.07 -10.48
C PRO A 322 -20.95 -25.03 -9.02
N ARG A 323 -19.63 -25.01 -8.80
CA ARG A 323 -19.06 -24.97 -7.45
C ARG A 323 -19.24 -23.59 -6.82
N TRP A 324 -19.11 -22.54 -7.61
CA TRP A 324 -19.34 -21.17 -7.17
C TRP A 324 -20.81 -20.94 -6.76
N LEU A 325 -21.78 -21.39 -7.57
CA LEU A 325 -23.21 -21.31 -7.24
C LEU A 325 -23.53 -22.07 -5.94
N ALA A 326 -22.97 -23.28 -5.76
CA ALA A 326 -23.16 -24.05 -4.54
C ALA A 326 -22.64 -23.33 -3.28
N ALA A 327 -21.54 -22.58 -3.39
CA ALA A 327 -21.04 -21.75 -2.30
C ALA A 327 -21.97 -20.55 -2.01
N LEU A 328 -22.45 -19.86 -3.05
CA LEU A 328 -23.42 -18.78 -2.91
C LEU A 328 -24.69 -19.28 -2.21
N GLU A 329 -25.21 -20.42 -2.64
CA GLU A 329 -26.35 -21.10 -2.00
C GLU A 329 -26.08 -21.49 -0.54
N ALA A 330 -24.83 -21.69 -0.13
CA ALA A 330 -24.46 -21.88 1.27
C ALA A 330 -24.39 -20.57 2.07
N GLY A 331 -24.53 -19.41 1.41
CA GLY A 331 -24.44 -18.08 2.01
C GLY A 331 -23.02 -17.53 2.11
N VAL A 332 -22.09 -18.09 1.35
CA VAL A 332 -20.66 -17.71 1.37
C VAL A 332 -20.20 -17.40 -0.05
N ALA A 333 -19.46 -16.31 -0.23
CA ALA A 333 -18.93 -15.92 -1.53
C ALA A 333 -17.49 -15.42 -1.45
N ALA A 334 -16.77 -15.47 -2.57
CA ALA A 334 -15.55 -14.69 -2.78
C ALA A 334 -15.88 -13.40 -3.57
N HIS A 335 -15.09 -12.35 -3.39
CA HIS A 335 -15.16 -11.11 -4.18
C HIS A 335 -13.76 -10.53 -4.44
N HIS A 336 -13.30 -10.61 -5.68
CA HIS A 336 -12.01 -10.06 -6.08
C HIS A 336 -11.91 -9.76 -7.57
N ALA A 337 -10.91 -8.97 -7.97
CA ALA A 337 -10.70 -8.56 -9.35
C ALA A 337 -10.55 -9.71 -10.36
N GLY A 338 -10.03 -10.87 -9.93
CA GLY A 338 -9.92 -12.08 -10.76
C GLY A 338 -11.24 -12.82 -11.05
N MET A 339 -12.38 -12.36 -10.52
CA MET A 339 -13.69 -12.88 -10.91
C MET A 339 -14.22 -12.15 -12.14
N VAL A 340 -14.91 -12.90 -13.01
CA VAL A 340 -15.60 -12.31 -14.16
C VAL A 340 -16.71 -11.35 -13.69
N PRO A 341 -16.96 -10.23 -14.39
CA PRO A 341 -17.94 -9.23 -13.97
C PRO A 341 -19.33 -9.78 -13.63
N PRO A 342 -19.94 -10.69 -14.42
CA PRO A 342 -21.26 -11.23 -14.08
C PRO A 342 -21.32 -11.96 -12.73
N PHE A 343 -20.24 -12.65 -12.33
CA PHE A 343 -20.18 -13.33 -11.03
C PHE A 343 -20.05 -12.32 -9.89
N LYS A 344 -19.27 -11.24 -10.07
CA LYS A 344 -19.16 -10.18 -9.07
C LYS A 344 -20.50 -9.48 -8.86
N GLU A 345 -21.19 -9.13 -9.95
CA GLU A 345 -22.51 -8.49 -9.90
C GLU A 345 -23.56 -9.39 -9.23
N ALA A 346 -23.52 -10.70 -9.46
CA ALA A 346 -24.38 -11.66 -8.76
C ALA A 346 -24.08 -11.71 -7.25
N VAL A 347 -22.81 -11.73 -6.84
CA VAL A 347 -22.42 -11.66 -5.43
C VAL A 347 -22.87 -10.35 -4.79
N GLU A 348 -22.67 -9.22 -5.48
CA GLU A 348 -23.08 -7.89 -5.04
C GLU A 348 -24.59 -7.79 -4.85
N ALA A 349 -25.38 -8.30 -5.80
CA ALA A 349 -26.84 -8.35 -5.71
C ALA A 349 -27.31 -9.25 -4.56
N CYS A 350 -26.75 -10.46 -4.44
CA CYS A 350 -27.08 -11.37 -3.34
C CYS A 350 -26.69 -10.80 -1.97
N PHE A 351 -25.59 -10.07 -1.87
CA PHE A 351 -25.17 -9.43 -0.62
C PHE A 351 -26.07 -8.24 -0.27
N ALA A 352 -26.44 -7.43 -1.26
CA ALA A 352 -27.36 -6.29 -1.07
C ALA A 352 -28.76 -6.73 -0.61
N GLU A 353 -29.26 -7.87 -1.10
CA GLU A 353 -30.50 -8.50 -0.62
C GLU A 353 -30.33 -9.25 0.72
N GLY A 354 -29.11 -9.29 1.28
CA GLY A 354 -28.81 -9.95 2.54
C GLY A 354 -28.80 -11.49 2.47
N LEU A 355 -28.74 -12.07 1.27
CA LEU A 355 -28.76 -13.53 1.03
C LEU A 355 -27.39 -14.16 1.34
N VAL A 356 -26.30 -13.49 0.94
CA VAL A 356 -24.92 -13.89 1.28
C VAL A 356 -24.53 -13.32 2.63
N LYS A 357 -24.11 -14.18 3.56
CA LYS A 357 -23.80 -13.81 4.94
C LYS A 357 -22.31 -13.57 5.16
N VAL A 358 -21.44 -14.20 4.37
CA VAL A 358 -19.98 -14.00 4.44
C VAL A 358 -19.40 -13.79 3.05
N VAL A 359 -18.65 -12.70 2.88
CA VAL A 359 -17.91 -12.41 1.64
C VAL A 359 -16.42 -12.34 1.93
N PHE A 360 -15.64 -13.26 1.35
CA PHE A 360 -14.18 -13.21 1.37
C PHE A 360 -13.69 -12.28 0.26
N ALA A 361 -13.18 -11.12 0.63
CA ALA A 361 -12.90 -10.05 -0.32
C ALA A 361 -11.44 -9.58 -0.30
N THR A 362 -10.97 -9.12 -1.45
CA THR A 362 -9.73 -8.31 -1.50
C THR A 362 -10.02 -6.84 -1.18
N GLU A 363 -8.98 -6.04 -0.97
CA GLU A 363 -9.08 -4.59 -0.71
C GLU A 363 -9.93 -3.84 -1.75
N THR A 364 -9.97 -4.32 -2.99
CA THR A 364 -10.75 -3.72 -4.08
C THR A 364 -12.25 -3.60 -3.79
N LEU A 365 -12.80 -4.40 -2.87
CA LEU A 365 -14.20 -4.26 -2.45
C LEU A 365 -14.43 -3.05 -1.54
N ALA A 366 -13.42 -2.65 -0.77
CA ALA A 366 -13.51 -1.46 0.07
C ALA A 366 -13.59 -0.17 -0.77
N LEU A 367 -13.27 -0.26 -2.06
CA LEU A 367 -13.20 0.83 -3.02
C LEU A 367 -14.55 1.00 -3.76
N GLY A 368 -15.43 1.85 -3.22
CA GLY A 368 -16.53 2.45 -3.98
C GLY A 368 -17.87 1.70 -4.08
N ILE A 369 -17.99 0.38 -3.91
CA ILE A 369 -19.29 -0.32 -4.09
C ILE A 369 -20.15 -0.23 -2.81
N ASN A 370 -21.46 0.03 -2.91
CA ASN A 370 -22.35 0.11 -1.74
C ASN A 370 -22.71 -1.27 -1.14
N MET A 371 -21.73 -1.90 -0.48
CA MET A 371 -21.91 -3.15 0.27
C MET A 371 -21.52 -2.98 1.75
N PRO A 372 -22.38 -2.37 2.58
CA PRO A 372 -22.14 -2.30 4.02
C PRO A 372 -22.47 -3.65 4.69
N ALA A 373 -21.61 -4.10 5.59
CA ALA A 373 -21.75 -5.31 6.38
C ALA A 373 -21.97 -4.96 7.86
N ARG A 374 -22.46 -5.89 8.69
CA ARG A 374 -22.47 -5.68 10.14
C ARG A 374 -21.04 -5.68 10.69
N THR A 375 -20.23 -6.60 10.18
CA THR A 375 -18.85 -6.82 10.62
C THR A 375 -17.86 -6.81 9.47
N VAL A 376 -16.67 -6.28 9.71
CA VAL A 376 -15.51 -6.41 8.83
C VAL A 376 -14.44 -7.20 9.58
N VAL A 377 -13.84 -8.19 8.93
CA VAL A 377 -12.70 -8.94 9.44
C VAL A 377 -11.46 -8.60 8.62
N ILE A 378 -10.32 -8.36 9.26
CA ILE A 378 -9.03 -8.10 8.63
C ILE A 378 -8.06 -9.22 9.03
N GLU A 379 -7.73 -10.11 8.07
CA GLU A 379 -6.89 -11.30 8.34
C GLU A 379 -5.44 -10.93 8.67
N LYS A 380 -4.90 -9.93 7.95
CA LYS A 380 -3.51 -9.49 8.06
C LYS A 380 -3.47 -7.96 7.99
N LEU A 381 -2.44 -7.36 8.59
CA LEU A 381 -2.19 -5.92 8.50
C LEU A 381 -1.02 -5.57 7.56
N SER A 382 -0.57 -6.54 6.76
CA SER A 382 0.42 -6.32 5.72
C SER A 382 -0.11 -6.77 4.37
N LYS A 383 0.16 -5.97 3.33
CA LYS A 383 -0.17 -6.25 1.93
C LYS A 383 1.08 -6.25 1.08
N TYR A 384 1.07 -7.02 -0.01
CA TYR A 384 2.15 -7.03 -0.99
C TYR A 384 1.81 -6.03 -2.09
N ASN A 385 2.71 -5.07 -2.35
CA ASN A 385 2.48 -4.02 -3.36
C ASN A 385 3.08 -4.35 -4.75
N GLY A 386 3.59 -5.57 -4.95
CA GLY A 386 4.30 -5.96 -6.17
C GLY A 386 5.82 -6.03 -5.99
N GLU A 387 6.36 -5.31 -5.00
CA GLU A 387 7.80 -5.33 -4.70
C GLU A 387 8.07 -5.81 -3.27
N ARG A 388 7.33 -5.27 -2.30
CA ARG A 388 7.56 -5.50 -0.86
C ARG A 388 6.24 -5.67 -0.10
N HIS A 389 6.34 -6.28 1.07
CA HIS A 389 5.25 -6.28 2.03
C HIS A 389 5.26 -4.96 2.81
N GLU A 390 4.18 -4.22 2.72
CA GLU A 390 3.96 -2.96 3.45
C GLU A 390 2.83 -3.12 4.46
N VAL A 391 2.96 -2.44 5.59
CA VAL A 391 1.92 -2.39 6.62
C VAL A 391 0.81 -1.46 6.14
N LEU A 392 -0.44 -1.80 6.41
CA LEU A 392 -1.60 -0.97 6.07
C LEU A 392 -1.46 0.43 6.66
N THR A 393 -1.76 1.43 5.85
CA THR A 393 -1.82 2.82 6.33
C THR A 393 -3.11 3.06 7.12
N PRO A 394 -3.19 4.13 7.94
CA PRO A 394 -4.45 4.54 8.54
C PRO A 394 -5.59 4.80 7.53
N GLY A 395 -5.24 5.27 6.33
CA GLY A 395 -6.18 5.46 5.23
C GLY A 395 -6.78 4.14 4.77
N ASP A 396 -5.92 3.15 4.47
CA ASP A 396 -6.34 1.80 4.09
C ASP A 396 -7.24 1.18 5.17
N TYR A 397 -6.81 1.25 6.43
CA TYR A 397 -7.57 0.71 7.56
C TYR A 397 -8.97 1.35 7.68
N THR A 398 -9.06 2.67 7.52
CA THR A 398 -10.33 3.41 7.57
C THR A 398 -11.23 3.06 6.38
N GLN A 399 -10.68 2.83 5.19
CA GLN A 399 -11.42 2.39 4.02
C GLN A 399 -12.03 1.00 4.21
N LEU A 400 -11.24 0.04 4.72
CA LEU A 400 -11.70 -1.32 5.00
C LEU A 400 -12.80 -1.32 6.08
N THR A 401 -12.50 -0.74 7.24
CA THR A 401 -13.42 -0.73 8.40
C THR A 401 -14.65 0.16 8.19
N GLY A 402 -14.56 1.13 7.27
CA GLY A 402 -15.67 1.98 6.84
C GLY A 402 -16.87 1.21 6.30
N ARG A 403 -16.72 -0.08 5.96
CA ARG A 403 -17.78 -0.99 5.53
C ARG A 403 -18.59 -1.63 6.66
N ALA A 404 -18.11 -1.56 7.91
CA ALA A 404 -18.79 -2.19 9.06
C ALA A 404 -19.88 -1.29 9.65
N GLY A 405 -21.08 -1.80 9.88
CA GLY A 405 -22.25 -1.06 10.36
C GLY A 405 -23.10 -0.51 9.22
N ARG A 406 -24.31 -1.06 9.08
CA ARG A 406 -25.32 -0.62 8.10
C ARG A 406 -26.19 0.49 8.71
N ARG A 407 -26.16 1.70 8.12
CA ARG A 407 -26.95 2.84 8.59
C ARG A 407 -28.44 2.49 8.62
N GLY A 408 -29.08 2.70 9.77
CA GLY A 408 -30.50 2.43 9.98
C GLY A 408 -30.86 0.97 10.24
N ILE A 409 -29.88 0.05 10.22
CA ILE A 409 -30.09 -1.38 10.49
C ILE A 409 -29.26 -1.83 11.70
N ASP A 410 -27.94 -1.56 11.70
CA ASP A 410 -27.07 -1.97 12.80
C ASP A 410 -26.87 -0.81 13.80
N PRO A 411 -26.95 -1.07 15.11
CA PRO A 411 -26.68 -0.05 16.13
C PRO A 411 -25.18 0.30 16.20
N VAL A 412 -24.33 -0.69 15.94
CA VAL A 412 -22.87 -0.62 16.02
C VAL A 412 -22.29 -1.50 14.91
N GLY A 413 -21.22 -1.03 14.26
CA GLY A 413 -20.41 -1.80 13.34
C GLY A 413 -19.18 -2.37 14.04
N HIS A 414 -18.74 -3.56 13.62
CA HIS A 414 -17.60 -4.24 14.24
C HIS A 414 -16.43 -4.37 13.26
N ALA A 415 -15.23 -3.99 13.66
CA ALA A 415 -13.99 -4.23 12.93
C ALA A 415 -13.12 -5.22 13.71
N VAL A 416 -13.00 -6.45 13.21
CA VAL A 416 -12.27 -7.54 13.86
C VAL A 416 -10.91 -7.70 13.19
N VAL A 417 -9.82 -7.47 13.94
CA VAL A 417 -8.46 -7.74 13.48
C VAL A 417 -7.97 -9.05 14.07
N LEU A 418 -7.48 -9.96 13.21
CA LEU A 418 -6.94 -11.23 13.69
C LEU A 418 -5.53 -11.07 14.26
N TRP A 419 -5.25 -11.81 15.33
CA TRP A 419 -3.92 -11.86 15.92
C TRP A 419 -2.88 -12.38 14.92
N SER A 420 -1.71 -11.74 14.89
CA SER A 420 -0.57 -12.15 14.08
C SER A 420 0.72 -12.09 14.90
N PRO A 421 1.59 -13.11 14.84
CA PRO A 421 2.88 -13.10 15.54
C PRO A 421 3.87 -12.08 14.96
N PHE A 422 3.55 -11.46 13.83
CA PHE A 422 4.44 -10.53 13.11
C PHE A 422 4.08 -9.06 13.32
N VAL A 423 2.91 -8.77 13.91
CA VAL A 423 2.42 -7.41 14.10
C VAL A 423 2.13 -7.20 15.59
N PRO A 424 2.91 -6.36 16.30
CA PRO A 424 2.67 -6.04 17.69
C PRO A 424 1.29 -5.41 17.90
N PHE A 425 0.63 -5.76 19.00
CA PHE A 425 -0.70 -5.21 19.34
C PHE A 425 -0.73 -3.67 19.38
N GLU A 426 0.36 -3.02 19.80
CA GLU A 426 0.47 -1.55 19.83
C GLU A 426 0.27 -0.92 18.45
N GLN A 427 0.72 -1.58 17.38
CA GLN A 427 0.50 -1.12 16.01
C GLN A 427 -0.98 -1.26 15.59
N VAL A 428 -1.64 -2.35 16.00
CA VAL A 428 -3.08 -2.56 15.78
C VAL A 428 -3.89 -1.46 16.46
N ALA A 429 -3.56 -1.17 17.73
CA ALA A 429 -4.21 -0.12 18.50
C ALA A 429 -3.96 1.28 17.92
N ALA A 430 -2.75 1.55 17.40
CA ALA A 430 -2.45 2.80 16.72
C ALA A 430 -3.33 2.99 15.46
N LEU A 431 -3.47 1.96 14.63
CA LEU A 431 -4.35 2.00 13.46
C LEU A 431 -5.83 2.22 13.87
N ALA A 432 -6.33 1.47 14.85
CA ALA A 432 -7.69 1.60 15.36
C ALA A 432 -7.99 2.98 15.98
N SER A 433 -6.96 3.67 16.50
CA SER A 433 -7.08 5.01 17.07
C SER A 433 -7.08 6.13 16.03
N SER A 434 -6.54 5.87 14.83
CA SER A 434 -6.40 6.87 13.77
C SER A 434 -7.70 6.98 12.96
N ARG A 435 -8.38 8.12 13.04
CA ARG A 435 -9.70 8.34 12.40
C ARG A 435 -9.65 9.07 11.05
N SER A 436 -8.50 9.61 10.68
CA SER A 436 -8.30 10.42 9.47
C SER A 436 -6.88 10.26 8.95
N PHE A 437 -6.68 10.50 7.65
CA PHE A 437 -5.36 10.51 7.01
C PHE A 437 -5.10 11.84 6.29
N ARG A 438 -3.83 12.17 6.08
CA ARG A 438 -3.45 13.35 5.29
C ARG A 438 -3.42 12.98 3.80
N LEU A 439 -4.12 13.75 2.97
CA LEU A 439 -4.11 13.62 1.51
C LEU A 439 -2.80 14.19 0.94
N SER A 440 -2.12 13.40 0.11
CA SER A 440 -0.90 13.80 -0.61
C SER A 440 -1.10 13.72 -2.12
N SER A 441 -0.58 14.69 -2.87
CA SER A 441 -0.55 14.64 -4.34
C SER A 441 0.38 13.54 -4.86
N ALA A 442 -0.06 12.84 -5.90
CA ALA A 442 0.76 11.94 -6.70
C ALA A 442 1.10 12.51 -8.10
N PHE A 443 0.88 13.80 -8.33
CA PHE A 443 1.00 14.42 -9.65
C PHE A 443 2.44 14.39 -10.18
N ARG A 444 2.59 13.94 -11.43
CA ARG A 444 3.85 13.95 -12.17
C ARG A 444 3.59 14.21 -13.66
N PRO A 445 4.45 14.97 -14.38
CA PRO A 445 4.28 15.20 -15.81
C PRO A 445 4.51 13.88 -16.57
N THR A 446 3.57 13.49 -17.42
CA THR A 446 3.67 12.32 -18.31
C THR A 446 3.86 12.75 -19.75
N TYR A 447 4.27 11.84 -20.64
CA TYR A 447 4.51 12.13 -22.06
C TYR A 447 3.24 12.60 -22.78
N ASN A 448 2.13 11.86 -22.66
CA ASN A 448 0.83 12.28 -23.19
C ASN A 448 0.37 13.62 -22.62
N MET A 449 0.52 13.86 -21.32
CA MET A 449 0.16 15.15 -20.70
C MET A 449 0.98 16.27 -21.33
N ALA A 450 2.29 16.09 -21.47
CA ALA A 450 3.16 17.10 -22.05
C ALA A 450 2.78 17.43 -23.49
N ALA A 451 2.50 16.42 -24.31
CA ALA A 451 2.02 16.63 -25.67
C ALA A 451 0.69 17.42 -25.69
N ASN A 452 -0.27 17.07 -24.83
CA ASN A 452 -1.55 17.76 -24.75
C ASN A 452 -1.45 19.22 -24.23
N LEU A 453 -0.51 19.49 -23.31
CA LEU A 453 -0.23 20.85 -22.84
C LEU A 453 0.37 21.72 -23.95
N VAL A 454 1.37 21.20 -24.68
CA VAL A 454 1.98 21.90 -25.82
C VAL A 454 0.94 22.17 -26.92
N ARG A 455 0.05 21.21 -27.20
CA ARG A 455 -1.01 21.37 -28.22
C ARG A 455 -1.96 22.53 -27.93
N ARG A 456 -2.26 22.77 -26.65
CA ARG A 456 -3.39 23.61 -26.25
C ARG A 456 -2.97 24.98 -25.71
N TYR A 457 -1.81 25.06 -25.08
CA TYR A 457 -1.37 26.24 -24.35
C TYR A 457 -0.02 26.72 -24.86
N ASP A 458 0.25 28.01 -24.67
CA ASP A 458 1.61 28.52 -24.86
C ASP A 458 2.55 28.03 -23.74
N ALA A 459 3.86 28.21 -23.94
CA ALA A 459 4.86 27.76 -22.98
C ALA A 459 4.67 28.37 -21.58
N GLY A 460 4.35 29.66 -21.50
CA GLY A 460 4.18 30.33 -20.21
C GLY A 460 2.96 29.82 -19.45
N GLU A 461 1.85 29.65 -20.16
CA GLU A 461 0.58 29.16 -19.62
C GLU A 461 0.71 27.70 -19.15
N ALA A 462 1.33 26.82 -19.93
CA ALA A 462 1.56 25.43 -19.52
C ALA A 462 2.38 25.31 -18.22
N HIS A 463 3.48 26.06 -18.11
CA HIS A 463 4.28 26.12 -16.89
C HIS A 463 3.49 26.70 -15.71
N HIS A 464 2.70 27.74 -15.96
CA HIS A 464 1.83 28.33 -14.94
C HIS A 464 0.84 27.30 -14.40
N LEU A 465 0.16 26.55 -15.27
CA LEU A 465 -0.82 25.52 -14.89
C LEU A 465 -0.18 24.40 -14.05
N LEU A 466 1.06 24.00 -14.34
CA LEU A 466 1.79 23.04 -13.51
C LEU A 466 2.14 23.62 -12.13
N ASN A 467 2.48 24.90 -12.05
CA ASN A 467 2.72 25.56 -10.76
C ASN A 467 1.45 25.68 -9.91
N LEU A 468 0.26 25.58 -10.53
CA LEU A 468 -1.02 25.49 -9.84
C LEU A 468 -1.36 24.08 -9.33
N SER A 469 -0.51 23.07 -9.56
CA SER A 469 -0.75 21.70 -9.06
C SER A 469 -0.78 21.62 -7.53
N PHE A 470 -1.51 20.63 -7.01
CA PHE A 470 -1.55 20.38 -5.57
C PHE A 470 -0.18 19.90 -5.08
N ALA A 471 0.55 19.13 -5.91
CA ALA A 471 1.94 18.77 -5.64
C ALA A 471 2.81 20.01 -5.34
N GLN A 472 2.74 21.03 -6.19
CA GLN A 472 3.52 22.26 -6.00
C GLN A 472 3.04 23.05 -4.79
N TYR A 473 1.73 23.17 -4.58
CA TYR A 473 1.16 23.84 -3.40
C TYR A 473 1.64 23.20 -2.08
N GLN A 474 1.63 21.87 -2.00
CA GLN A 474 2.13 21.14 -0.84
C GLN A 474 3.65 21.26 -0.69
N ALA A 475 4.40 21.26 -1.80
CA ALA A 475 5.84 21.45 -1.79
C ALA A 475 6.21 22.84 -1.25
N ASP A 476 5.56 23.90 -1.73
CA ASP A 476 5.80 25.28 -1.31
C ASP A 476 5.48 25.47 0.18
N GLY A 477 4.31 24.98 0.64
CA GLY A 477 3.96 25.00 2.06
C GLY A 477 4.93 24.19 2.92
N SER A 478 5.38 23.03 2.45
CA SER A 478 6.40 22.23 3.12
C SER A 478 7.73 22.97 3.21
N VAL A 479 8.19 23.62 2.14
CA VAL A 479 9.43 24.41 2.11
C VAL A 479 9.35 25.53 3.14
N VAL A 480 8.27 26.30 3.17
CA VAL A 480 8.07 27.36 4.19
C VAL A 480 8.11 26.79 5.61
N SER A 481 7.45 25.66 5.87
CA SER A 481 7.47 25.02 7.19
C SER A 481 8.88 24.52 7.59
N MET A 482 9.63 24.00 6.63
CA MET A 482 10.99 23.51 6.82
C MET A 482 11.96 24.66 7.01
N GLU A 483 11.81 25.76 6.29
CA GLU A 483 12.58 26.99 6.46
C GLU A 483 12.32 27.64 7.83
N ALA A 484 11.06 27.72 8.27
CA ALA A 484 10.72 28.20 9.61
C ALA A 484 11.33 27.29 10.70
N ARG A 485 11.27 25.96 10.51
CA ARG A 485 11.91 24.99 11.41
C ARG A 485 13.43 25.14 11.39
N LEU A 486 14.03 25.34 10.22
CA LEU A 486 15.46 25.54 10.02
C LEU A 486 15.92 26.82 10.73
N GLN A 487 15.20 27.93 10.56
CA GLN A 487 15.48 29.20 11.23
C GLN A 487 15.40 29.05 12.75
N LYS A 488 14.35 28.39 13.27
CA LYS A 488 14.21 28.10 14.71
C LYS A 488 15.37 27.26 15.24
N ARG A 489 15.76 26.20 14.51
CA ARG A 489 16.87 25.31 14.89
C ARG A 489 18.22 26.02 14.80
N GLN A 490 18.42 26.90 13.81
CA GLN A 490 19.61 27.74 13.68
C GLN A 490 19.73 28.73 14.84
N ALA A 491 18.62 29.34 15.29
CA ALA A 491 18.63 30.21 16.46
C ALA A 491 19.06 29.43 17.73
N THR A 492 18.46 28.26 17.96
CA THR A 492 18.87 27.39 19.09
C THR A 492 20.32 26.93 18.98
N LEU A 493 20.82 26.66 17.76
CA LEU A 493 22.21 26.32 17.52
C LEU A 493 23.13 27.50 17.88
N ALA A 494 22.79 28.73 17.49
CA ALA A 494 23.55 29.92 17.84
C ALA A 494 23.63 30.14 19.36
N ASP A 495 22.53 29.91 20.09
CA ASP A 495 22.52 29.99 21.56
C ASP A 495 23.43 28.93 22.20
N LEU A 496 23.40 27.69 21.69
CA LEU A 496 24.24 26.60 22.18
C LEU A 496 25.71 26.81 21.82
N ASP A 497 26.01 27.34 20.63
CA ASP A 497 27.36 27.71 20.22
C ASP A 497 27.91 28.83 21.10
N ALA A 498 27.11 29.85 21.42
CA ALA A 498 27.49 30.90 22.35
C ALA A 498 27.77 30.35 23.77
N ALA A 499 26.95 29.41 24.24
CA ALA A 499 27.15 28.74 25.54
C ALA A 499 28.36 27.77 25.54
N ALA A 500 28.80 27.31 24.36
CA ALA A 500 29.98 26.48 24.20
C ALA A 500 31.28 27.30 24.10
N VAL A 501 31.23 28.63 24.03
CA VAL A 501 32.44 29.47 24.03
C VAL A 501 33.05 29.55 25.43
N CYS A 502 34.32 29.19 25.54
CA CYS A 502 35.13 29.39 26.73
C CYS A 502 36.17 30.49 26.49
N GLY A 503 36.24 31.49 27.37
CA GLY A 503 37.24 32.56 27.29
C GLY A 503 38.70 32.11 27.48
N ARG A 504 38.93 30.82 27.79
CA ARG A 504 40.26 30.25 28.02
C ARG A 504 40.80 29.46 26.82
N GLY A 505 39.98 29.05 25.85
CA GLY A 505 40.41 28.28 24.69
C GLY A 505 39.26 27.54 23.98
N SER A 506 39.59 26.79 22.94
CA SER A 506 38.62 26.05 22.11
C SER A 506 37.99 24.88 22.87
N VAL A 507 36.66 24.89 23.04
CA VAL A 507 35.95 23.80 23.73
C VAL A 507 35.82 22.59 22.80
N GLU A 508 35.76 22.78 21.49
CA GLU A 508 35.75 21.70 20.51
C GLU A 508 37.05 20.89 20.51
N GLU A 509 38.20 21.56 20.56
CA GLU A 509 39.52 20.91 20.66
C GLU A 509 39.62 20.11 21.96
N TYR A 510 39.18 20.70 23.07
CA TYR A 510 39.13 20.00 24.35
C TYR A 510 38.20 18.78 24.33
N ALA A 511 37.00 18.90 23.74
CA ALA A 511 36.06 17.79 23.59
C ALA A 511 36.56 16.67 22.66
N ALA A 512 37.47 16.97 21.73
CA ALA A 512 38.15 15.96 20.93
C ALA A 512 39.20 15.20 21.76
N LEU A 513 39.95 15.91 22.61
CA LEU A 513 40.92 15.30 23.53
C LEU A 513 40.26 14.37 24.55
N VAL A 514 39.12 14.79 25.14
CA VAL A 514 38.33 13.95 26.06
C VAL A 514 37.87 12.65 25.37
N ARG A 515 37.40 12.73 24.12
CA ARG A 515 36.99 11.53 23.37
C ARG A 515 38.17 10.63 23.02
N ALA A 516 39.31 11.20 22.67
CA ALA A 516 40.53 10.43 22.37
C ALA A 516 41.04 9.68 23.61
N GLU A 517 40.94 10.27 24.80
CA GLU A 517 41.26 9.61 26.06
C GLU A 517 40.27 8.48 26.38
N ASP A 518 38.95 8.73 26.24
CA ASP A 518 37.90 7.72 26.43
C ASP A 518 38.09 6.52 25.47
N ASP A 519 38.36 6.78 24.19
CA ASP A 519 38.58 5.76 23.17
C ASP A 519 39.88 4.98 23.41
N ALA A 520 40.96 5.66 23.81
CA ALA A 520 42.23 5.02 24.16
C ALA A 520 42.09 4.14 25.42
N GLY A 521 41.32 4.60 26.42
CA GLY A 521 40.98 3.83 27.61
C GLY A 521 40.10 2.61 27.32
N ALA A 522 39.13 2.74 26.40
CA ALA A 522 38.30 1.62 25.96
C ALA A 522 39.10 0.56 25.19
N ALA A 523 40.12 0.97 24.42
CA ALA A 523 40.97 0.09 23.64
C ALA A 523 41.89 -0.81 24.50
N LEU A 524 42.23 -0.41 25.72
CA LEU A 524 43.00 -1.23 26.67
C LEU A 524 42.18 -2.37 27.31
N GLY A 525 40.85 -2.32 27.21
CA GLY A 525 39.92 -3.31 27.76
C GLY A 525 39.96 -3.42 29.30
N PRO A 526 38.93 -4.02 29.95
CA PRO A 526 39.02 -4.32 31.37
C PRO A 526 40.09 -5.40 31.57
N GLY A 527 40.96 -5.29 32.57
CA GLY A 527 42.11 -6.18 32.84
C GLY A 527 41.85 -7.68 33.06
N ARG A 528 40.71 -8.24 32.62
CA ARG A 528 40.30 -9.64 32.71
C ARG A 528 40.58 -10.44 31.42
N THR A 529 40.65 -9.77 30.27
CA THR A 529 40.83 -10.40 28.94
C THR A 529 42.18 -11.10 28.78
N TRP A 530 43.26 -10.57 29.36
CA TRP A 530 44.61 -11.15 29.23
C TRP A 530 44.83 -12.36 30.16
N ILE A 531 44.21 -12.37 31.35
CA ILE A 531 44.18 -13.55 32.25
C ILE A 531 43.41 -14.69 31.57
N ALA A 532 42.28 -14.38 30.92
CA ALA A 532 41.52 -15.34 30.14
C ALA A 532 42.37 -15.94 29.00
N GLN A 533 43.08 -15.11 28.22
CA GLN A 533 44.00 -15.59 27.18
C GLN A 533 45.14 -16.47 27.73
N ALA A 534 45.67 -16.16 28.91
CA ALA A 534 46.71 -16.98 29.55
C ALA A 534 46.17 -18.36 29.99
N LEU A 535 44.98 -18.40 30.61
CA LEU A 535 44.31 -19.65 30.99
C LEU A 535 44.04 -20.57 29.79
N GLN A 536 43.79 -19.99 28.62
CA GLN A 536 43.59 -20.68 27.34
C GLN A 536 44.85 -21.43 26.86
N ARG A 537 46.04 -20.93 27.22
CA ARG A 537 47.33 -21.49 26.78
C ARG A 537 47.80 -22.66 27.64
N LEU A 538 47.19 -22.87 28.81
CA LEU A 538 47.54 -23.94 29.74
C LEU A 538 47.18 -25.33 29.19
N ARG A 539 48.08 -26.29 29.36
CA ARG A 539 47.95 -27.66 28.85
C ARG A 539 47.76 -28.66 30.00
N PRO A 540 47.08 -29.80 29.76
CA PRO A 540 47.02 -30.88 30.73
C PRO A 540 48.43 -31.32 31.15
N GLY A 541 48.69 -31.35 32.47
CA GLY A 541 49.99 -31.63 33.06
C GLY A 541 50.75 -30.38 33.52
N ASP A 542 50.38 -29.18 33.06
CA ASP A 542 51.03 -27.94 33.51
C ASP A 542 50.74 -27.70 35.00
N VAL A 543 51.79 -27.40 35.77
CA VAL A 543 51.68 -27.00 37.17
C VAL A 543 51.67 -25.48 37.22
N ILE A 544 50.61 -24.92 37.78
CA ILE A 544 50.44 -23.48 38.02
C ILE A 544 50.41 -23.19 39.51
N ASP A 545 50.83 -21.99 39.89
CA ASP A 545 50.63 -21.48 41.25
C ASP A 545 49.19 -21.00 41.39
N ILE A 546 48.55 -21.31 42.53
CA ILE A 546 47.17 -20.91 42.86
C ILE A 546 47.12 -20.36 44.28
N GLU A 547 46.21 -19.44 44.53
CA GLU A 547 46.01 -18.91 45.87
C GLU A 547 45.37 -19.95 46.80
N GLY A 548 45.98 -20.17 47.98
CA GLY A 548 45.46 -21.07 49.00
C GLY A 548 46.48 -22.08 49.56
N PRO A 549 46.08 -22.92 50.54
CA PRO A 549 46.99 -23.66 51.43
C PRO A 549 47.77 -24.81 50.77
N SER A 550 47.54 -25.09 49.49
CA SER A 550 48.30 -26.07 48.69
C SER A 550 49.21 -25.44 47.64
N GLY A 551 49.13 -24.11 47.42
CA GLY A 551 50.01 -23.28 46.58
C GLY A 551 50.11 -23.62 45.09
N ARG A 552 49.87 -24.87 44.68
CA ARG A 552 50.08 -25.39 43.32
C ARG A 552 49.00 -26.35 42.90
N ALA A 553 48.70 -26.34 41.61
CA ALA A 553 47.75 -27.22 40.96
C ALA A 553 48.25 -27.68 39.59
N ALA A 554 48.10 -28.97 39.28
CA ALA A 554 48.33 -29.49 37.94
C ALA A 554 47.03 -29.42 37.13
N VAL A 555 47.10 -28.78 35.97
CA VAL A 555 46.01 -28.60 35.01
C VAL A 555 45.62 -29.97 34.43
N LEU A 556 44.32 -30.23 34.36
CA LEU A 556 43.75 -31.41 33.71
C LEU A 556 43.12 -31.07 32.37
N SER A 557 42.45 -29.92 32.28
CA SER A 557 41.78 -29.45 31.07
C SER A 557 41.38 -27.99 31.19
N ALA A 558 41.46 -27.22 30.10
CA ALA A 558 40.84 -25.90 29.96
C ALA A 558 39.69 -25.97 28.95
N ALA A 559 38.52 -25.40 29.27
CA ALA A 559 37.35 -25.42 28.37
C ALA A 559 36.55 -24.11 28.42
N HIS A 560 35.97 -23.73 27.27
CA HIS A 560 35.07 -22.58 27.13
C HIS A 560 33.64 -22.90 27.54
N ARG A 561 32.98 -21.95 28.23
CA ARG A 561 31.52 -21.96 28.40
C ARG A 561 30.85 -21.48 27.10
N LYS A 562 29.91 -22.27 26.57
CA LYS A 562 29.22 -21.94 25.32
C LYS A 562 28.06 -20.95 25.59
N GLY A 563 28.15 -19.70 25.12
CA GLY A 563 26.99 -18.80 25.01
C GLY A 563 27.07 -17.37 25.56
N GLU A 564 28.22 -16.85 26.00
CA GLU A 564 28.41 -15.43 26.37
C GLU A 564 29.66 -14.87 25.65
N ARG A 565 29.65 -13.56 25.34
CA ARG A 565 30.77 -12.87 24.67
C ARG A 565 32.02 -12.87 25.58
N ASP A 566 33.09 -13.42 25.02
CA ASP A 566 34.54 -13.28 25.25
C ASP A 566 35.31 -13.61 26.56
N ASP A 567 34.77 -13.90 27.75
CA ASP A 567 35.66 -14.10 28.95
C ASP A 567 35.38 -15.32 29.87
N GLY A 568 34.80 -16.42 29.36
CA GLY A 568 34.33 -17.55 30.19
C GLY A 568 35.17 -18.85 30.17
N ILE A 569 36.49 -18.82 30.37
CA ILE A 569 37.34 -20.02 30.39
C ILE A 569 37.41 -20.64 31.79
N ARG A 570 37.20 -21.96 31.91
CA ARG A 570 37.39 -22.71 33.15
C ARG A 570 38.48 -23.77 33.02
N VAL A 571 39.39 -23.79 33.98
CA VAL A 571 40.50 -24.74 34.08
C VAL A 571 40.23 -25.71 35.22
N LYS A 572 40.08 -27.00 34.90
CA LYS A 572 40.03 -28.06 35.92
C LYS A 572 41.44 -28.46 36.28
N ALA A 573 41.74 -28.57 37.57
CA ALA A 573 43.07 -28.91 38.07
C ALA A 573 43.01 -29.80 39.33
N VAL A 574 44.12 -30.49 39.64
CA VAL A 574 44.32 -31.21 40.90
C VAL A 574 45.38 -30.50 41.72
N THR A 575 45.04 -30.13 42.94
CA THR A 575 45.95 -29.45 43.87
C THR A 575 47.04 -30.39 44.40
N ALA A 576 48.12 -29.83 44.94
CA ALA A 576 49.20 -30.58 45.60
C ALA A 576 48.76 -31.47 46.79
N ARG A 577 47.51 -31.30 47.29
CA ARG A 577 46.90 -32.15 48.33
C ARG A 577 45.98 -33.25 47.76
N GLY A 578 45.84 -33.32 46.44
CA GLY A 578 45.00 -34.32 45.76
C GLY A 578 43.51 -33.95 45.70
N LYS A 579 43.14 -32.68 45.91
CA LYS A 579 41.76 -32.20 45.73
C LYS A 579 41.57 -31.65 44.32
N MET A 580 40.47 -32.00 43.65
CA MET A 580 40.08 -31.42 42.36
C MET A 580 39.44 -30.05 42.56
N VAL A 581 39.86 -29.08 41.74
CA VAL A 581 39.35 -27.71 41.72
C VAL A 581 39.03 -27.29 40.29
N THR A 582 38.15 -26.30 40.14
CA THR A 582 37.88 -25.63 38.87
C THR A 582 38.15 -24.16 39.09
N LEU A 583 39.00 -23.57 38.26
CA LEU A 583 39.47 -22.20 38.37
C LEU A 583 38.99 -21.40 37.14
N ASP A 584 38.71 -20.13 37.30
CA ASP A 584 38.45 -19.18 36.21
C ASP A 584 39.27 -17.89 36.37
N ALA A 585 39.03 -16.90 35.51
CA ALA A 585 39.83 -15.67 35.50
C ALA A 585 39.70 -14.84 36.78
N ASP A 586 38.61 -14.98 37.55
CA ASP A 586 38.42 -14.26 38.81
C ASP A 586 39.27 -14.86 39.96
N ASP A 587 39.80 -16.07 39.80
CA ASP A 587 40.65 -16.75 40.80
C ASP A 587 42.12 -16.32 40.76
N PHE A 588 42.50 -15.37 39.89
CA PHE A 588 43.87 -14.91 39.70
C PHE A 588 43.99 -13.39 39.75
N HIS A 589 44.98 -12.88 40.48
CA HIS A 589 45.34 -11.46 40.45
C HIS A 589 46.25 -11.11 39.26
N ASP A 590 47.11 -12.04 38.82
CA ASP A 590 48.00 -11.93 37.66
C ASP A 590 47.81 -13.15 36.74
N ALA A 591 48.13 -13.04 35.44
CA ALA A 591 47.99 -14.19 34.53
C ALA A 591 48.81 -15.40 34.98
N PRO A 592 48.20 -16.59 35.09
CA PRO A 592 48.90 -17.78 35.51
C PRO A 592 49.90 -18.22 34.45
N VAL A 593 51.11 -18.54 34.91
CA VAL A 593 52.18 -19.11 34.09
C VAL A 593 52.44 -20.54 34.53
N ALA A 594 52.65 -21.47 33.59
CA ALA A 594 53.06 -22.83 33.89
C ALA A 594 54.48 -22.82 34.49
N VAL A 595 54.58 -23.11 35.79
CA VAL A 595 55.86 -23.11 36.52
C VAL A 595 56.61 -24.43 36.42
N ALA A 596 55.90 -25.51 36.06
CA ALA A 596 56.48 -26.80 35.69
C ALA A 596 55.46 -27.66 34.93
N GLN A 597 55.85 -28.88 34.56
CA GLN A 597 54.95 -29.86 33.94
C GLN A 597 55.12 -31.23 34.60
N VAL A 598 54.02 -31.94 34.81
CA VAL A 598 53.97 -33.30 35.34
C VAL A 598 53.22 -34.21 34.38
N ASP A 599 53.72 -35.43 34.18
CA ASP A 599 52.98 -36.45 33.46
C ASP A 599 51.73 -36.84 34.25
N LEU A 600 50.62 -37.05 33.55
CA LEU A 600 49.38 -37.51 34.16
C LEU A 600 49.35 -39.06 34.16
N PRO A 601 48.95 -39.73 35.26
CA PRO A 601 48.97 -41.19 35.37
C PRO A 601 48.05 -41.88 34.36
N GLU A 602 48.45 -43.06 33.86
CA GLU A 602 47.59 -43.93 33.06
C GLU A 602 47.07 -45.14 33.87
N PRO A 603 45.82 -45.60 33.65
CA PRO A 603 44.82 -45.02 32.75
C PRO A 603 44.29 -43.66 33.27
N TYR A 604 43.96 -42.77 32.34
CA TYR A 604 43.50 -41.41 32.65
C TYR A 604 42.12 -41.41 33.32
N ALA A 605 42.09 -41.33 34.65
CA ALA A 605 40.87 -41.45 35.46
C ALA A 605 40.78 -40.33 36.52
N PRO A 606 40.58 -39.06 36.11
CA PRO A 606 40.74 -37.88 36.97
C PRO A 606 39.80 -37.83 38.19
N ASN A 607 38.65 -38.49 38.12
CA ASN A 607 37.67 -38.55 39.22
C ASN A 607 38.00 -39.59 40.30
N THR A 608 39.09 -40.37 40.16
CA THR A 608 39.46 -41.40 41.14
C THR A 608 40.49 -40.89 42.14
N THR A 609 40.34 -41.28 43.41
CA THR A 609 41.27 -40.89 44.49
C THR A 609 42.69 -41.38 44.25
N LYS A 610 42.84 -42.53 43.56
CA LYS A 610 44.17 -43.09 43.19
C LYS A 610 44.89 -42.19 42.19
N PHE A 611 44.20 -41.72 41.16
CA PHE A 611 44.74 -40.77 40.18
C PHE A 611 45.11 -39.44 40.85
N GLN A 612 44.21 -38.87 41.63
CA GLN A 612 44.41 -37.58 42.30
C GLN A 612 45.60 -37.60 43.27
N ARG A 613 45.77 -38.68 44.06
CA ARG A 613 46.94 -38.86 44.94
C ARG A 613 48.23 -39.02 44.16
N ALA A 614 48.21 -39.75 43.05
CA ALA A 614 49.38 -39.92 42.19
C ALA A 614 49.82 -38.59 41.54
N VAL A 615 48.86 -37.79 41.05
CA VAL A 615 49.14 -36.44 40.54
C VAL A 615 49.67 -35.52 41.64
N ALA A 616 49.06 -35.52 42.83
CA ALA A 616 49.52 -34.73 43.98
C ALA A 616 50.95 -35.09 44.41
N ALA A 617 51.29 -36.38 44.46
CA ALA A 617 52.64 -36.83 44.74
C ALA A 617 53.65 -36.33 43.68
N ARG A 618 53.25 -36.32 42.40
CA ARG A 618 54.08 -35.78 41.30
C ARG A 618 54.28 -34.28 41.44
N ILE A 619 53.23 -33.50 41.71
CA ILE A 619 53.33 -32.05 41.97
C ILE A 619 54.33 -31.76 43.10
N ASN A 620 54.25 -32.50 44.20
CA ASN A 620 55.14 -32.31 45.36
C ASN A 620 56.60 -32.74 45.10
N ALA A 621 56.84 -33.63 44.13
CA ALA A 621 58.18 -34.07 43.75
C ALA A 621 58.89 -33.11 42.80
N VAL A 622 58.17 -32.19 42.15
CA VAL A 622 58.76 -31.24 41.21
C VAL A 622 59.52 -30.13 41.94
N ARG A 623 60.81 -29.97 41.61
CA ARG A 623 61.60 -28.79 41.98
C ARG A 623 61.37 -27.67 40.96
N VAL A 624 60.69 -26.61 41.40
CA VAL A 624 60.43 -25.40 40.60
C VAL A 624 61.53 -24.36 40.89
N PRO A 625 62.21 -23.78 39.87
CA PRO A 625 63.15 -22.68 40.06
C PRO A 625 62.46 -21.41 40.59
N ARG A 626 63.10 -20.69 41.53
CA ARG A 626 62.64 -19.37 42.01
C ARG A 626 63.08 -18.27 41.04
N HIS A 627 62.36 -18.09 39.93
CA HIS A 627 62.37 -16.83 39.18
C HIS A 627 61.05 -16.69 38.41
N HIS A 628 60.21 -15.72 38.81
CA HIS A 628 59.02 -15.34 38.06
C HIS A 628 59.43 -14.33 36.98
N ALA A 629 59.11 -14.61 35.72
CA ALA A 629 59.08 -13.60 34.67
C ALA A 629 57.78 -12.80 34.86
N ARG A 630 57.89 -11.48 35.06
CA ARG A 630 56.75 -10.56 34.89
C ARG A 630 56.31 -10.67 33.44
N GLY A 631 55.04 -11.00 33.19
CA GLY A 631 54.45 -10.83 31.87
C GLY A 631 54.42 -9.35 31.49
N ASP A 632 54.48 -9.06 30.20
CA ASP A 632 54.49 -7.70 29.66
C ASP A 632 53.30 -6.88 30.19
N GLU A 633 53.58 -5.73 30.82
CA GLU A 633 52.57 -4.73 31.16
C GLU A 633 51.96 -4.14 29.87
N PRO A 634 50.65 -3.82 29.85
CA PRO A 634 50.05 -3.19 28.68
C PRO A 634 50.64 -1.80 28.44
N ASP A 635 50.87 -1.46 27.18
CA ASP A 635 51.38 -0.15 26.76
C ASP A 635 50.33 0.94 27.02
N THR A 636 50.50 1.67 28.13
CA THR A 636 49.64 2.81 28.51
C THR A 636 50.03 4.12 27.82
N SER A 637 51.09 4.14 27.01
CA SER A 637 51.65 5.37 26.45
C SER A 637 50.64 6.21 25.65
N ALA A 638 49.69 5.55 24.97
CA ALA A 638 48.63 6.22 24.23
C ALA A 638 47.58 6.89 25.13
N VAL A 639 47.25 6.28 26.28
CA VAL A 639 46.33 6.85 27.27
C VAL A 639 47.02 7.98 28.04
N ASP A 640 48.26 7.77 28.45
CA ASP A 640 49.06 8.79 29.15
C ASP A 640 49.27 10.03 28.27
N ALA A 641 49.59 9.85 26.98
CA ALA A 641 49.73 10.96 26.04
C ALA A 641 48.40 11.71 25.79
N ALA A 642 47.27 11.01 25.73
CA ALA A 642 45.96 11.63 25.58
C ALA A 642 45.54 12.41 26.84
N ALA A 643 45.80 11.84 28.02
CA ALA A 643 45.55 12.48 29.32
C ALA A 643 46.44 13.73 29.52
N ASP A 644 47.72 13.67 29.16
CA ASP A 644 48.65 14.80 29.23
C ASP A 644 48.24 15.93 28.27
N ALA A 645 47.86 15.59 27.04
CA ALA A 645 47.36 16.56 26.07
C ALA A 645 46.05 17.22 26.55
N MET A 646 45.15 16.44 27.16
CA MET A 646 43.93 16.96 27.76
C MET A 646 44.23 17.87 28.97
N ALA A 647 45.17 17.51 29.85
CA ALA A 647 45.54 18.28 31.02
C ALA A 647 46.24 19.61 30.66
N ALA A 648 47.04 19.62 29.58
CA ALA A 648 47.72 20.81 29.09
C ALA A 648 46.79 21.83 28.41
N HIS A 649 45.56 21.44 28.07
CA HIS A 649 44.64 22.31 27.35
C HIS A 649 44.01 23.36 28.28
N PRO A 650 44.05 24.67 27.95
CA PRO A 650 43.58 25.76 28.84
C PRO A 650 42.12 25.67 29.35
N VAL A 651 41.25 24.96 28.62
CA VAL A 651 39.85 24.68 29.00
C VAL A 651 39.75 23.66 30.13
N HIS A 652 40.79 22.84 30.37
CA HIS A 652 40.85 21.84 31.44
C HIS A 652 40.58 22.48 32.81
N ASP A 653 41.13 23.66 33.06
CA ASP A 653 40.97 24.37 34.34
C ASP A 653 39.74 25.30 34.40
N CYS A 654 38.85 25.26 33.40
CA CYS A 654 37.65 26.09 33.38
C CYS A 654 36.63 25.62 34.45
N PRO A 655 36.08 26.52 35.30
CA PRO A 655 35.07 26.14 36.30
C PRO A 655 33.78 25.58 35.67
N ASP A 656 33.37 26.17 34.54
CA ASP A 656 32.11 25.85 33.83
C ASP A 656 32.32 24.83 32.70
N ARG A 657 33.45 24.11 32.71
CA ARG A 657 33.86 23.15 31.68
C ARG A 657 32.79 22.12 31.32
N LYS A 658 32.08 21.59 32.33
CA LYS A 658 31.01 20.60 32.12
C LYS A 658 29.85 21.18 31.32
N ASP A 659 29.48 22.42 31.60
CA ASP A 659 28.36 23.08 30.94
C ASP A 659 28.73 23.44 29.49
N HIS A 660 29.96 23.92 29.27
CA HIS A 660 30.49 24.14 27.91
C HIS A 660 30.54 22.84 27.08
N LEU A 661 30.99 21.71 27.67
CA LEU A 661 31.02 20.41 26.99
C LEU A 661 29.62 19.88 26.67
N VAL A 662 28.65 20.04 27.59
CA VAL A 662 27.25 19.67 27.34
C VAL A 662 26.64 20.53 26.24
N ALA A 663 26.91 21.84 26.25
CA ALA A 663 26.48 22.77 25.21
C ALA A 663 27.08 22.39 23.84
N ALA A 664 28.40 22.16 23.77
CA ALA A 664 29.11 21.73 22.56
C ALA A 664 28.59 20.39 22.02
N GLY A 665 28.33 19.41 22.89
CA GLY A 665 27.76 18.11 22.49
C GLY A 665 26.31 18.20 21.97
N ARG A 666 25.51 19.12 22.50
CA ARG A 666 24.16 19.42 21.97
C ARG A 666 24.24 20.20 20.66
N ALA A 667 25.11 21.20 20.56
CA ALA A 667 25.37 21.97 19.36
C ALA A 667 25.84 21.08 18.20
N GLY A 668 26.76 20.15 18.45
CA GLY A 668 27.24 19.19 17.44
C GLY A 668 26.14 18.29 16.88
N ARG A 669 25.22 17.80 17.73
CA ARG A 669 24.04 17.03 17.27
C ARG A 669 23.10 17.91 16.43
N LEU A 670 22.77 19.10 16.95
CA LEU A 670 21.85 20.02 16.30
C LEU A 670 22.40 20.56 14.96
N ARG A 671 23.72 20.74 14.85
CA ARG A 671 24.39 21.16 13.62
C ARG A 671 24.25 20.12 12.50
N ARG A 672 24.27 18.82 12.82
CA ARG A 672 23.97 17.74 11.86
C ARG A 672 22.51 17.78 11.42
N GLU A 673 21.57 17.89 12.37
CA GLU A 673 20.14 18.05 12.04
C GLU A 673 19.88 19.27 11.15
N VAL A 674 20.57 20.39 11.41
CA VAL A 674 20.49 21.61 10.59
C VAL A 674 21.05 21.40 9.19
N ALA A 675 22.15 20.65 9.04
CA ALA A 675 22.72 20.31 7.73
C ALA A 675 21.77 19.42 6.93
N GLU A 676 21.24 18.36 7.55
CA GLU A 676 20.24 17.47 6.95
C GLU A 676 18.97 18.24 6.54
N LEU A 677 18.48 19.15 7.38
CA LEU A 677 17.33 20.01 7.05
C LEU A 677 17.64 20.95 5.88
N LYS A 678 18.85 21.52 5.80
CA LYS A 678 19.27 22.36 4.66
C LYS A 678 19.29 21.56 3.35
N GLU A 679 19.91 20.39 3.36
CA GLU A 679 19.92 19.50 2.19
C GLU A 679 18.52 19.06 1.81
N ALA A 680 17.66 18.73 2.79
CA ALA A 680 16.27 18.36 2.54
C ALA A 680 15.46 19.52 1.92
N VAL A 681 15.65 20.77 2.38
CA VAL A 681 15.02 21.96 1.75
C VAL A 681 15.48 22.07 0.29
N GLN A 682 16.80 22.01 0.04
CA GLN A 682 17.36 22.12 -1.30
C GLN A 682 16.91 21.00 -2.25
N GLY A 683 16.88 19.75 -1.78
CA GLY A 683 16.43 18.59 -2.55
C GLY A 683 14.94 18.62 -2.87
N ARG A 684 14.11 19.20 -2.00
CA ARG A 684 12.65 19.35 -2.19
C ARG A 684 12.26 20.60 -2.98
N THR A 685 13.25 21.43 -3.34
CA THR A 685 13.07 22.63 -4.17
C THR A 685 12.94 22.29 -5.66
N GLU A 686 13.09 21.02 -6.08
CA GLU A 686 12.86 20.63 -7.48
C GLU A 686 11.39 20.86 -7.87
N SER A 687 11.14 21.92 -8.65
CA SER A 687 9.80 22.27 -9.10
C SER A 687 9.30 21.29 -10.16
N LEU A 688 7.99 21.07 -10.15
CA LEU A 688 7.30 20.27 -11.16
C LEU A 688 7.59 20.77 -12.58
N ALA A 689 7.72 22.08 -12.75
CA ALA A 689 8.16 22.74 -13.98
C ALA A 689 9.50 22.19 -14.52
N ARG A 690 10.50 21.99 -13.66
CA ARG A 690 11.81 21.45 -14.11
C ARG A 690 11.72 20.00 -14.58
N ARG A 691 10.83 19.21 -13.98
CA ARG A 691 10.58 17.82 -14.44
C ARG A 691 9.88 17.84 -15.80
N PHE A 692 8.91 18.73 -15.97
CA PHE A 692 8.24 18.93 -17.23
C PHE A 692 9.22 19.35 -18.35
N ASP A 693 10.15 20.26 -18.07
CA ASP A 693 11.23 20.61 -19.01
C ASP A 693 12.09 19.41 -19.43
N ARG A 694 12.33 18.45 -18.53
CA ARG A 694 13.06 17.21 -18.86
C ARG A 694 12.25 16.31 -19.78
N VAL A 695 10.95 16.19 -19.54
CA VAL A 695 10.02 15.48 -20.42
C VAL A 695 10.00 16.12 -21.81
N LEU A 696 9.90 17.45 -21.90
CA LEU A 696 9.93 18.15 -23.20
C LEU A 696 11.23 17.93 -23.96
N ARG A 697 12.38 17.99 -23.28
CA ARG A 697 13.69 17.70 -23.91
C ARG A 697 13.79 16.27 -24.42
N LEU A 698 13.26 15.30 -23.68
CA LEU A 698 13.21 13.90 -24.13
C LEU A 698 12.32 13.79 -25.39
N LEU A 699 11.12 14.37 -25.36
CA LEU A 699 10.21 14.37 -26.49
C LEU A 699 10.78 15.07 -27.73
N GLU A 700 11.52 16.16 -27.55
CA GLU A 700 12.25 16.83 -28.64
C GLU A 700 13.38 15.95 -29.21
N ALA A 701 14.17 15.30 -28.34
CA ALA A 701 15.23 14.38 -28.76
C ALA A 701 14.69 13.18 -29.57
N TRP A 702 13.50 12.69 -29.21
CA TRP A 702 12.80 11.60 -29.91
C TRP A 702 11.93 12.08 -31.09
N GLY A 703 11.96 13.38 -31.42
CA GLY A 703 11.28 13.93 -32.60
C GLY A 703 9.76 14.07 -32.47
N TYR A 704 9.22 14.09 -31.25
CA TYR A 704 7.81 14.40 -30.97
C TYR A 704 7.54 15.90 -30.89
N LEU A 705 8.58 16.69 -30.65
CA LEU A 705 8.54 18.15 -30.57
C LEU A 705 9.60 18.78 -31.47
N ASP A 706 9.27 19.94 -32.02
CA ASP A 706 10.21 20.90 -32.59
C ASP A 706 10.00 22.23 -31.84
N GLY A 707 10.83 22.48 -30.82
CA GLY A 707 10.57 23.53 -29.84
C GLY A 707 9.22 23.36 -29.13
N TRP A 708 8.35 24.37 -29.20
CA TRP A 708 7.00 24.37 -28.61
C TRP A 708 5.90 23.96 -29.60
N THR A 709 6.23 23.14 -30.60
CA THR A 709 5.25 22.66 -31.59
C THR A 709 5.28 21.15 -31.65
N LEU A 710 4.11 20.51 -31.69
CA LEU A 710 4.02 19.07 -31.91
C LEU A 710 4.40 18.73 -33.36
N THR A 711 5.21 17.70 -33.53
CA THR A 711 5.40 17.04 -34.83
C THR A 711 4.21 16.11 -35.11
N GLU A 712 4.18 15.47 -36.28
CA GLU A 712 3.18 14.43 -36.59
C GLU A 712 3.22 13.26 -35.59
N ARG A 713 4.43 12.90 -35.10
CA ARG A 713 4.59 11.93 -34.01
C ARG A 713 4.01 12.47 -32.71
N GLY A 714 4.26 13.75 -32.39
CA GLY A 714 3.67 14.46 -31.26
C GLY A 714 2.14 14.42 -31.23
N GLU A 715 1.50 14.66 -32.37
CA GLU A 715 0.04 14.60 -32.52
C GLU A 715 -0.53 13.18 -32.34
N THR A 716 0.25 12.16 -32.69
CA THR A 716 -0.09 10.76 -32.44
C THR A 716 -0.02 10.45 -30.94
N LEU A 717 1.07 10.82 -30.27
CA LEU A 717 1.25 10.64 -28.82
C LEU A 717 0.16 11.36 -28.00
N GLY A 718 -0.22 12.58 -28.39
CA GLY A 718 -1.24 13.36 -27.69
C GLY A 718 -2.64 12.72 -27.71
N ARG A 719 -2.89 11.74 -28.59
CA ARG A 719 -4.16 11.00 -28.71
C ARG A 719 -4.10 9.59 -28.12
N LEU A 720 -2.95 9.18 -27.60
CA LEU A 720 -2.76 7.86 -27.00
C LEU A 720 -2.81 7.93 -25.47
N TYR A 721 -3.75 7.21 -24.88
CA TYR A 721 -4.00 7.18 -23.43
C TYR A 721 -3.63 5.81 -22.87
N HIS A 722 -2.33 5.62 -22.63
CA HIS A 722 -1.76 4.37 -22.15
C HIS A 722 -0.54 4.64 -21.25
N GLU A 723 -0.20 3.74 -20.33
CA GLU A 723 0.94 3.94 -19.41
C GLU A 723 2.30 3.88 -20.12
N CYS A 724 2.40 3.08 -21.19
CA CYS A 724 3.55 2.99 -22.10
C CYS A 724 3.30 3.78 -23.38
N ASP A 725 2.66 4.95 -23.30
CA ASP A 725 2.25 5.78 -24.44
C ASP A 725 3.41 6.04 -25.43
N LEU A 726 4.57 6.49 -24.95
CA LEU A 726 5.73 6.78 -25.79
C LEU A 726 6.28 5.52 -26.49
N LEU A 727 6.40 4.41 -25.77
CA LEU A 727 6.86 3.14 -26.36
C LEU A 727 5.90 2.59 -27.43
N VAL A 728 4.58 2.67 -27.18
CA VAL A 728 3.57 2.28 -28.16
C VAL A 728 3.66 3.17 -29.41
N ALA A 729 3.79 4.48 -29.23
CA ALA A 729 3.92 5.42 -30.34
C ALA A 729 5.17 5.14 -31.20
N GLU A 730 6.31 4.83 -30.57
CA GLU A 730 7.53 4.43 -31.28
C GLU A 730 7.36 3.10 -32.02
N CYS A 731 6.70 2.11 -31.41
CA CYS A 731 6.41 0.84 -32.08
C CYS A 731 5.51 1.01 -33.32
N LEU A 732 4.55 1.93 -33.27
CA LEU A 732 3.73 2.26 -34.44
C LEU A 732 4.54 2.97 -35.53
N HIS A 733 5.44 3.86 -35.16
CA HIS A 733 6.28 4.56 -36.11
C HIS A 733 7.31 3.65 -36.80
N GLU A 734 7.91 2.72 -36.05
CA GLU A 734 8.84 1.70 -36.54
C GLU A 734 8.16 0.54 -37.29
N GLY A 735 6.82 0.61 -37.45
CA GLY A 735 6.04 -0.40 -38.16
C GLY A 735 6.12 -1.79 -37.51
N VAL A 736 6.21 -1.84 -36.18
CA VAL A 736 6.30 -3.11 -35.43
C VAL A 736 5.07 -3.99 -35.69
N LEU A 737 3.90 -3.37 -35.84
CA LEU A 737 2.63 -4.04 -36.09
C LEU A 737 2.29 -4.19 -37.59
N ASP A 738 3.12 -3.66 -38.49
CA ASP A 738 2.80 -3.58 -39.92
C ASP A 738 2.87 -4.93 -40.62
N GLY A 739 1.89 -5.19 -41.49
CA GLY A 739 1.81 -6.39 -42.33
C GLY A 739 1.51 -7.68 -41.57
N LEU A 740 1.10 -7.58 -40.31
CA LEU A 740 0.67 -8.70 -39.49
C LEU A 740 -0.84 -8.93 -39.64
N ASP A 741 -1.29 -10.17 -39.38
CA ASP A 741 -2.72 -10.47 -39.27
C ASP A 741 -3.30 -10.04 -37.91
N ARG A 742 -4.63 -10.05 -37.80
CA ARG A 742 -5.35 -9.61 -36.59
C ARG A 742 -4.94 -10.35 -35.31
N SER A 743 -4.61 -11.64 -35.40
CA SER A 743 -4.24 -12.46 -34.24
C SER A 743 -2.82 -12.16 -33.79
N ALA A 744 -1.90 -11.96 -34.74
CA ALA A 744 -0.54 -11.51 -34.47
C ALA A 744 -0.50 -10.09 -33.89
N VAL A 745 -1.32 -9.17 -34.41
CA VAL A 745 -1.46 -7.81 -33.86
C VAL A 745 -2.01 -7.84 -32.44
N ALA A 746 -3.07 -8.62 -32.18
CA ALA A 746 -3.60 -8.81 -30.83
C ALA A 746 -2.54 -9.36 -29.86
N GLY A 747 -1.77 -10.36 -30.30
CA GLY A 747 -0.66 -10.92 -29.54
C GLY A 747 0.38 -9.86 -29.15
N LEU A 748 0.96 -9.16 -30.12
CA LEU A 748 2.01 -8.17 -29.82
C LEU A 748 1.49 -6.99 -29.00
N ALA A 749 0.30 -6.47 -29.32
CA ALA A 749 -0.28 -5.35 -28.59
C ALA A 749 -0.59 -5.70 -27.12
N SER A 750 -0.86 -6.97 -26.80
CA SER A 750 -1.07 -7.43 -25.42
C SER A 750 0.13 -7.18 -24.51
N ALA A 751 1.34 -7.13 -25.07
CA ALA A 751 2.55 -6.94 -24.31
C ALA A 751 2.67 -5.55 -23.68
N PHE A 752 1.94 -4.57 -24.21
CA PHE A 752 1.87 -3.25 -23.62
C PHE A 752 0.97 -3.21 -22.39
N GLY A 753 0.00 -4.11 -22.23
CA GLY A 753 -1.00 -4.05 -21.14
C GLY A 753 -0.90 -5.17 -20.11
N TYR A 754 -0.22 -6.26 -20.43
CA TYR A 754 -0.02 -7.38 -19.51
C TYR A 754 1.22 -7.20 -18.63
N GLU A 755 1.15 -7.82 -17.45
CA GLU A 755 2.25 -7.93 -16.51
C GLU A 755 2.15 -9.26 -15.79
N HIS A 756 3.21 -10.06 -15.85
CA HIS A 756 3.31 -11.31 -15.11
C HIS A 756 3.46 -11.03 -13.61
N ARG A 757 2.40 -11.34 -12.85
CA ARG A 757 2.32 -11.08 -11.40
C ARG A 757 2.39 -12.37 -10.59
N SER A 758 3.44 -13.15 -10.81
CA SER A 758 3.71 -14.38 -10.06
C SER A 758 5.13 -14.38 -9.50
N PRO A 759 5.34 -14.92 -8.28
CA PRO A 759 6.69 -15.18 -7.77
C PRO A 759 7.41 -16.27 -8.57
N ASN A 760 6.68 -17.07 -9.36
CA ASN A 760 7.29 -18.02 -10.27
C ASN A 760 7.85 -17.30 -11.50
N PRO A 761 8.97 -17.77 -12.07
CA PRO A 761 9.49 -17.24 -13.33
C PRO A 761 8.41 -17.25 -14.40
N ALA A 762 8.36 -16.18 -15.21
CA ALA A 762 7.46 -16.15 -16.35
C ALA A 762 7.75 -17.35 -17.29
N PRO A 763 6.71 -17.99 -17.84
CA PRO A 763 6.91 -19.06 -18.81
C PRO A 763 7.65 -18.52 -20.05
N ALA A 764 8.32 -19.42 -20.77
CA ALA A 764 8.99 -19.04 -22.00
C ALA A 764 7.96 -18.52 -23.02
N PRO A 765 8.16 -17.33 -23.60
CA PRO A 765 7.15 -16.73 -24.47
C PRO A 765 6.97 -17.53 -25.75
N TRP A 766 5.70 -17.77 -26.10
CA TRP A 766 5.32 -18.34 -27.37
C TRP A 766 5.13 -17.24 -28.41
N PHE A 767 5.52 -17.51 -29.66
CA PHE A 767 5.34 -16.60 -30.79
C PHE A 767 4.77 -17.37 -31.97
N SER A 768 3.74 -16.81 -32.62
CA SER A 768 3.09 -17.46 -33.77
C SER A 768 3.98 -17.59 -35.00
N SER A 769 5.01 -16.74 -35.12
CA SER A 769 6.00 -16.81 -36.19
C SER A 769 7.35 -16.21 -35.79
N SER A 770 8.39 -16.50 -36.58
CA SER A 770 9.71 -15.86 -36.44
C SER A 770 9.66 -14.35 -36.68
N THR A 771 8.73 -13.87 -37.49
CA THR A 771 8.48 -12.44 -37.68
C THR A 771 7.95 -11.81 -36.40
N VAL A 772 6.93 -12.39 -35.76
CA VAL A 772 6.38 -11.89 -34.50
C VAL A 772 7.45 -11.87 -33.40
N ARG A 773 8.27 -12.92 -33.29
CA ARG A 773 9.40 -12.94 -32.36
C ARG A 773 10.37 -11.78 -32.61
N ARG A 774 10.77 -11.55 -33.86
CA ARG A 774 11.67 -10.44 -34.22
C ARG A 774 11.05 -9.08 -33.91
N ARG A 775 9.75 -8.92 -34.15
CA ARG A 775 9.01 -7.69 -33.82
C ARG A 775 8.97 -7.43 -32.32
N PHE A 776 8.73 -8.47 -31.51
CA PHE A 776 8.79 -8.36 -30.05
C PHE A 776 10.20 -7.99 -29.56
N SER A 777 11.25 -8.62 -30.08
CA SER A 777 12.63 -8.22 -29.72
C SER A 777 12.93 -6.77 -30.07
N ARG A 778 12.40 -6.24 -31.19
CA ARG A 778 12.51 -4.81 -31.49
C ARG A 778 11.77 -3.93 -30.47
N MET A 779 10.64 -4.37 -29.93
CA MET A 779 9.95 -3.65 -28.85
C MET A 779 10.82 -3.59 -27.59
N GLU A 780 11.50 -4.68 -27.24
CA GLU A 780 12.43 -4.73 -26.11
C GLU A 780 13.63 -3.80 -26.32
N GLU A 781 14.21 -3.78 -27.53
CA GLU A 781 15.30 -2.88 -27.91
C GLU A 781 14.88 -1.40 -27.80
N LEU A 782 13.72 -1.03 -28.36
CA LEU A 782 13.18 0.33 -28.24
C LEU A 782 12.96 0.73 -26.78
N CYS A 783 12.49 -0.19 -25.95
CA CYS A 783 12.32 0.05 -24.52
C CYS A 783 13.65 0.30 -23.81
N GLN A 784 14.71 -0.44 -24.18
CA GLN A 784 16.05 -0.24 -23.62
C GLN A 784 16.68 1.09 -24.07
N GLU A 785 16.50 1.46 -25.33
CA GLU A 785 16.91 2.77 -25.86
C GLU A 785 16.19 3.90 -25.08
N LEU A 786 14.89 3.78 -24.88
CA LEU A 786 14.10 4.73 -24.09
C LEU A 786 14.56 4.79 -22.64
N HIS A 787 14.81 3.64 -22.00
CA HIS A 787 15.31 3.59 -20.61
C HIS A 787 16.63 4.33 -20.45
N ALA A 788 17.57 4.16 -21.38
CA ALA A 788 18.87 4.82 -21.32
C ALA A 788 18.73 6.36 -21.34
N ASP A 789 17.83 6.88 -22.16
CA ASP A 789 17.54 8.31 -22.24
C ASP A 789 16.73 8.81 -21.04
N GLU A 790 15.78 8.02 -20.53
CA GLU A 790 15.02 8.30 -19.31
C GLU A 790 15.94 8.38 -18.08
N GLU A 791 16.86 7.44 -17.92
CA GLU A 791 17.88 7.45 -16.85
C GLU A 791 18.77 8.69 -16.97
N THR A 792 19.25 8.99 -18.18
CA THR A 792 20.08 10.17 -18.45
C THR A 792 19.34 11.47 -18.12
N ALA A 793 18.04 11.52 -18.40
CA ALA A 793 17.16 12.63 -18.09
C ALA A 793 16.65 12.62 -16.63
N GLY A 794 16.97 11.63 -15.81
CA GLY A 794 16.44 11.51 -14.45
C GLY A 794 14.92 11.46 -14.39
N LEU A 795 14.31 10.75 -15.34
CA LEU A 795 12.87 10.48 -15.43
C LEU A 795 12.56 9.04 -14.95
N PRO A 796 11.32 8.76 -14.49
CA PRO A 796 10.91 7.39 -14.18
C PRO A 796 10.95 6.50 -15.43
N LEU A 797 11.40 5.26 -15.27
CA LEU A 797 11.49 4.31 -16.38
C LEU A 797 10.11 3.86 -16.87
N THR A 798 9.96 3.80 -18.19
CA THR A 798 8.79 3.21 -18.85
C THR A 798 8.71 1.71 -18.52
N ARG A 799 7.51 1.15 -18.38
CA ARG A 799 7.39 -0.29 -18.11
C ARG A 799 7.80 -1.12 -19.34
N PRO A 800 8.61 -2.19 -19.18
CA PRO A 800 8.98 -3.06 -20.29
C PRO A 800 7.78 -3.88 -20.83
N PRO A 801 7.78 -4.23 -22.12
CA PRO A 801 6.75 -5.08 -22.71
C PRO A 801 6.84 -6.52 -22.19
N ASP A 802 5.69 -7.16 -21.95
CA ASP A 802 5.62 -8.52 -21.38
C ASP A 802 4.92 -9.49 -22.36
N ALA A 803 5.62 -10.55 -22.80
CA ALA A 803 5.08 -11.51 -23.75
C ALA A 803 4.15 -12.58 -23.14
N GLY A 804 3.91 -12.58 -21.83
CA GLY A 804 3.17 -13.63 -21.12
C GLY A 804 1.71 -13.81 -21.56
N PHE A 805 1.08 -12.80 -22.16
CA PHE A 805 -0.31 -12.89 -22.65
C PHE A 805 -0.42 -13.00 -24.18
N LEU A 806 0.71 -13.07 -24.88
CA LEU A 806 0.76 -13.04 -26.35
C LEU A 806 0.03 -14.24 -26.95
N ALA A 807 0.28 -15.45 -26.43
CA ALA A 807 -0.36 -16.68 -26.88
C ALA A 807 -1.88 -16.65 -26.68
N ILE A 808 -2.31 -16.24 -25.48
CA ILE A 808 -3.70 -16.12 -25.07
C ILE A 808 -4.46 -15.13 -25.99
N ALA A 809 -3.91 -13.93 -26.18
CA ALA A 809 -4.53 -12.91 -27.04
C ALA A 809 -4.61 -13.37 -28.50
N HIS A 810 -3.55 -14.02 -29.01
CA HIS A 810 -3.52 -14.55 -30.36
C HIS A 810 -4.59 -15.64 -30.58
N ALA A 811 -4.62 -16.63 -29.69
CA ALA A 811 -5.57 -17.73 -29.67
C ALA A 811 -7.03 -17.25 -29.63
N TRP A 812 -7.31 -16.30 -28.74
CA TRP A 812 -8.64 -15.71 -28.61
C TRP A 812 -9.04 -14.90 -29.86
N ALA A 813 -8.15 -14.08 -30.41
CA ALA A 813 -8.42 -13.35 -31.66
C ALA A 813 -8.56 -14.29 -32.88
N ALA A 814 -7.94 -15.48 -32.83
CA ALA A 814 -8.08 -16.51 -33.87
C ALA A 814 -9.43 -17.25 -33.81
N GLY A 815 -10.17 -17.14 -32.70
CA GLY A 815 -11.50 -17.73 -32.53
C GLY A 815 -11.57 -18.99 -31.67
N GLN A 816 -10.51 -19.35 -30.93
CA GLN A 816 -10.49 -20.55 -30.07
C GLN A 816 -11.45 -20.45 -28.87
N GLY A 817 -11.84 -21.58 -28.28
CA GLY A 817 -12.76 -21.62 -27.14
C GLY A 817 -12.15 -21.01 -25.88
N LEU A 818 -12.97 -20.65 -24.89
CA LEU A 818 -12.47 -20.16 -23.59
C LEU A 818 -11.67 -21.25 -22.86
N GLU A 819 -12.10 -22.50 -22.97
CA GLU A 819 -11.41 -23.67 -22.41
C GLU A 819 -9.97 -23.75 -22.94
N ASP A 820 -9.81 -23.77 -24.27
CA ASP A 820 -8.49 -23.87 -24.93
C ASP A 820 -7.54 -22.71 -24.57
N VAL A 821 -8.09 -21.53 -24.33
CA VAL A 821 -7.31 -20.31 -24.06
C VAL A 821 -6.87 -20.20 -22.60
N LEU A 822 -7.60 -20.84 -21.68
CA LEU A 822 -7.28 -20.87 -20.25
C LEU A 822 -6.61 -22.17 -19.81
N GLU A 823 -6.59 -23.20 -20.67
CA GLU A 823 -5.90 -24.46 -20.40
C GLU A 823 -4.38 -24.21 -20.29
N ASP A 824 -3.76 -24.72 -19.22
CA ASP A 824 -2.31 -24.63 -18.92
C ASP A 824 -1.71 -23.23 -18.65
N GLU A 825 -2.53 -22.19 -18.45
CA GLU A 825 -2.06 -20.82 -18.20
C GLU A 825 -2.29 -20.34 -16.75
N ASP A 826 -1.33 -19.60 -16.16
CA ASP A 826 -1.40 -19.02 -14.80
C ASP A 826 -2.41 -17.84 -14.67
N VAL A 827 -3.28 -17.65 -15.67
CA VAL A 827 -4.17 -16.49 -15.79
C VAL A 827 -5.59 -16.83 -15.30
N THR A 828 -6.10 -16.05 -14.34
CA THR A 828 -7.49 -16.19 -13.89
C THR A 828 -8.47 -15.68 -14.96
N ALA A 829 -9.67 -16.27 -15.04
CA ALA A 829 -10.69 -15.84 -16.00
C ALA A 829 -11.04 -14.35 -15.91
N GLY A 830 -11.07 -13.76 -14.72
CA GLY A 830 -11.29 -12.31 -14.56
C GLY A 830 -10.10 -11.47 -15.00
N ASP A 831 -8.86 -11.94 -14.81
CA ASP A 831 -7.68 -11.28 -15.37
C ASP A 831 -7.67 -11.36 -16.90
N PHE A 832 -8.03 -12.51 -17.47
CA PHE A 832 -8.24 -12.67 -18.91
C PHE A 832 -9.26 -11.64 -19.42
N VAL A 833 -10.45 -11.54 -18.80
CA VAL A 833 -11.47 -10.55 -19.20
C VAL A 833 -10.93 -9.12 -19.09
N ARG A 834 -10.23 -8.79 -18.00
CA ARG A 834 -9.69 -7.45 -17.75
C ARG A 834 -8.62 -7.07 -18.77
N VAL A 835 -7.61 -7.93 -18.95
CA VAL A 835 -6.48 -7.69 -19.87
C VAL A 835 -6.98 -7.65 -21.31
N THR A 836 -7.88 -8.55 -21.71
CA THR A 836 -8.48 -8.52 -23.05
C THR A 836 -9.28 -7.23 -23.29
N LYS A 837 -10.01 -6.71 -22.29
CA LYS A 837 -10.70 -5.42 -22.42
C LYS A 837 -9.72 -4.23 -22.55
N GLN A 838 -8.64 -4.22 -21.77
CA GLN A 838 -7.59 -3.20 -21.89
C GLN A 838 -6.91 -3.27 -23.26
N LEU A 839 -6.68 -4.48 -23.78
CA LEU A 839 -6.16 -4.72 -25.11
C LEU A 839 -7.12 -4.22 -26.20
N ILE A 840 -8.42 -4.48 -26.08
CA ILE A 840 -9.44 -3.95 -27.02
C ILE A 840 -9.42 -2.42 -27.02
N ASP A 841 -9.33 -1.79 -25.85
CA ASP A 841 -9.24 -0.32 -25.75
C ASP A 841 -7.98 0.21 -26.44
N LEU A 842 -6.82 -0.38 -26.17
CA LEU A 842 -5.56 -0.02 -26.83
C LEU A 842 -5.64 -0.22 -28.34
N LEU A 843 -6.18 -1.35 -28.82
CA LEU A 843 -6.31 -1.65 -30.25
C LEU A 843 -7.27 -0.69 -30.96
N ARG A 844 -8.33 -0.23 -30.30
CA ARG A 844 -9.21 0.83 -30.83
C ARG A 844 -8.44 2.15 -30.97
N GLN A 845 -7.69 2.55 -29.94
CA GLN A 845 -6.83 3.74 -30.01
C GLN A 845 -5.80 3.61 -31.13
N VAL A 846 -5.13 2.47 -31.26
CA VAL A 846 -4.20 2.16 -32.36
C VAL A 846 -4.90 2.24 -33.71
N GLY A 847 -6.12 1.70 -33.82
CA GLY A 847 -6.94 1.80 -35.03
C GLY A 847 -7.17 3.25 -35.46
N ASP A 848 -7.31 4.16 -34.52
CA ASP A 848 -7.59 5.58 -34.79
C ASP A 848 -6.34 6.41 -35.07
N ILE A 849 -5.17 6.00 -34.56
CA ILE A 849 -3.94 6.81 -34.64
C ILE A 849 -2.82 6.20 -35.49
N ALA A 850 -2.91 4.92 -35.87
CA ALA A 850 -1.82 4.26 -36.60
C ALA A 850 -1.57 4.95 -37.96
N PRO A 851 -0.30 5.25 -38.31
CA PRO A 851 0.03 5.99 -39.52
C PRO A 851 -0.25 5.21 -40.81
N VAL A 852 -0.16 3.88 -40.74
CA VAL A 852 -0.41 2.98 -41.87
C VAL A 852 -1.89 2.54 -41.86
N PRO A 853 -2.70 2.90 -42.88
CA PRO A 853 -4.13 2.57 -42.90
C PRO A 853 -4.46 1.07 -42.83
N ALA A 854 -3.59 0.22 -43.39
CA ALA A 854 -3.73 -1.22 -43.30
C ALA A 854 -3.58 -1.71 -41.85
N THR A 855 -2.57 -1.21 -41.12
CA THR A 855 -2.34 -1.51 -39.70
C THR A 855 -3.49 -1.00 -38.84
N ALA A 856 -4.01 0.20 -39.13
CA ALA A 856 -5.20 0.75 -38.50
C ALA A 856 -6.44 -0.14 -38.70
N GLY A 857 -6.65 -0.66 -39.91
CA GLY A 857 -7.71 -1.63 -40.21
C GLY A 857 -7.55 -2.93 -39.43
N THR A 858 -6.37 -3.54 -39.49
CA THR A 858 -6.08 -4.79 -38.75
C THR A 858 -6.25 -4.64 -37.25
N ALA A 859 -5.89 -3.49 -36.66
CA ALA A 859 -6.08 -3.23 -35.24
C ALA A 859 -7.57 -3.17 -34.86
N ARG A 860 -8.42 -2.55 -35.69
CA ARG A 860 -9.88 -2.58 -35.50
C ARG A 860 -10.44 -3.99 -35.63
N ASP A 861 -10.02 -4.73 -36.65
CA ASP A 861 -10.43 -6.13 -36.84
C ASP A 861 -10.02 -7.02 -35.67
N ALA A 862 -8.83 -6.78 -35.09
CA ALA A 862 -8.37 -7.46 -33.89
C ALA A 862 -9.23 -7.11 -32.67
N ALA A 863 -9.55 -5.83 -32.46
CA ALA A 863 -10.43 -5.40 -31.38
C ALA A 863 -11.83 -6.03 -31.48
N GLU A 864 -12.40 -6.12 -32.69
CA GLU A 864 -13.67 -6.80 -32.94
C GLU A 864 -13.58 -8.31 -32.68
N ALA A 865 -12.53 -8.98 -33.16
CA ALA A 865 -12.33 -10.41 -32.98
C ALA A 865 -12.17 -10.82 -31.50
N LEU A 866 -11.55 -9.95 -30.68
CA LEU A 866 -11.42 -10.14 -29.24
C LEU A 866 -12.76 -9.92 -28.50
N HIS A 867 -13.69 -9.12 -29.05
CA HIS A 867 -14.96 -8.77 -28.43
C HIS A 867 -16.05 -9.82 -28.67
N ARG A 868 -15.89 -11.01 -28.09
CA ARG A 868 -16.84 -12.14 -28.19
C ARG A 868 -17.01 -12.89 -26.87
N GLY A 869 -17.95 -13.85 -26.81
CA GLY A 869 -18.14 -14.74 -25.65
C GLY A 869 -18.26 -13.99 -24.32
N VAL A 870 -17.57 -14.48 -23.29
CA VAL A 870 -17.53 -13.86 -21.95
C VAL A 870 -17.12 -12.38 -21.96
N ILE A 871 -16.34 -11.91 -22.93
CA ILE A 871 -15.91 -10.50 -23.06
C ILE A 871 -17.09 -9.60 -23.44
N ALA A 872 -17.87 -10.03 -24.45
CA ALA A 872 -19.03 -9.30 -24.94
C ALA A 872 -20.14 -9.24 -23.87
N VAL A 873 -20.40 -10.37 -23.20
CA VAL A 873 -21.41 -10.46 -22.12
C VAL A 873 -21.04 -9.55 -20.95
N SER A 874 -19.77 -9.56 -20.56
CA SER A 874 -19.24 -8.68 -19.52
C SER A 874 -19.28 -7.19 -19.89
N SER A 875 -19.54 -6.84 -21.15
CA SER A 875 -19.68 -5.45 -21.62
C SER A 875 -21.16 -5.08 -21.71
N ALA A 876 -22.01 -6.00 -22.20
CA ALA A 876 -23.45 -5.79 -22.29
C ALA A 876 -24.16 -5.70 -20.92
N LEU A 877 -23.81 -6.54 -19.94
CA LEU A 877 -24.49 -6.53 -18.63
C LEU A 877 -24.21 -5.26 -17.82
N THR A 878 -23.08 -4.59 -18.06
CA THR A 878 -22.85 -3.24 -17.52
C THR A 878 -23.77 -2.15 -18.11
N SER A 879 -24.50 -2.45 -19.20
CA SER A 879 -25.54 -1.59 -19.78
C SER A 879 -26.97 -1.97 -19.36
N VAL A 880 -27.18 -3.19 -18.84
CA VAL A 880 -28.51 -3.79 -18.58
C VAL A 880 -28.87 -3.88 -17.08
N SER A 881 -28.09 -3.30 -16.17
CA SER A 881 -28.54 -3.10 -14.77
C SER A 881 -29.68 -2.06 -14.61
N GLY A 882 -30.41 -1.78 -15.69
CA GLY A 882 -31.66 -1.04 -15.70
C GLY A 882 -32.56 -1.45 -16.88
N GLY A 883 -33.33 -2.51 -16.71
CA GLY A 883 -34.49 -2.95 -17.51
C GLY A 883 -34.92 -4.35 -17.05
N ASP A 884 -36.19 -4.72 -16.88
CA ASP A 884 -37.37 -4.23 -17.60
C ASP A 884 -38.66 -4.31 -16.78
N ASP A 885 -39.59 -3.47 -17.23
CA ASP A 885 -41.02 -3.57 -17.15
C ASP A 885 -41.53 -5.02 -17.21
N ASP A 886 -42.43 -5.35 -16.30
CA ASP A 886 -43.32 -6.49 -16.44
C ASP A 886 -44.54 -6.05 -17.27
N PRO A 887 -44.68 -6.46 -18.56
CA PRO A 887 -45.88 -6.16 -19.32
C PRO A 887 -47.07 -7.03 -18.87
N ALA A 888 -46.95 -7.86 -17.83
CA ALA A 888 -48.03 -8.68 -17.29
C ALA A 888 -48.77 -8.06 -16.09
N ALA A 889 -48.36 -6.88 -15.59
CA ALA A 889 -48.99 -6.23 -14.42
C ALA A 889 -50.03 -5.13 -14.75
N GLU A 890 -50.28 -4.82 -16.04
CA GLU A 890 -51.27 -3.80 -16.45
C GLU A 890 -52.65 -4.36 -16.86
N VAL A 891 -52.94 -5.64 -16.58
CA VAL A 891 -54.27 -6.23 -16.88
C VAL A 891 -54.93 -6.75 -15.60
N GLU A 892 -55.12 -5.92 -14.57
CA GLU A 892 -56.07 -6.26 -13.49
C GLU A 892 -56.62 -5.11 -12.63
N VAL A 893 -56.50 -3.83 -13.05
CA VAL A 893 -57.02 -2.69 -12.25
C VAL A 893 -58.15 -1.89 -12.94
N GLU A 894 -58.61 -2.28 -14.13
CA GLU A 894 -59.75 -1.62 -14.82
C GLU A 894 -61.04 -2.46 -14.93
N ARG A 895 -61.32 -3.37 -13.97
CA ARG A 895 -62.59 -4.15 -13.96
C ARG A 895 -63.45 -4.12 -12.70
N GLU A 896 -63.19 -3.23 -11.75
CA GLU A 896 -64.07 -3.01 -10.59
C GLU A 896 -64.45 -1.53 -10.39
N VAL A 897 -65.04 -0.89 -11.41
CA VAL A 897 -65.86 0.35 -11.23
C VAL A 897 -67.12 0.33 -12.11
N ALA A 898 -67.58 -0.84 -12.53
CA ALA A 898 -68.83 -0.98 -13.28
C ALA A 898 -69.61 -2.19 -12.79
N ASP A 899 -70.12 -2.10 -11.55
CA ASP A 899 -71.36 -2.76 -11.12
C ASP A 899 -71.72 -2.24 -9.72
N THR A 900 -72.34 -1.05 -9.70
CA THR A 900 -73.22 -0.59 -8.61
C THR A 900 -74.22 0.41 -9.19
N GLU A 901 -75.15 -0.12 -10.00
CA GLU A 901 -76.56 0.29 -10.01
C GLU A 901 -77.41 -0.91 -9.58
#